data_AF-A0A1S3Y1Y3-F1
#
_entry.id   AF-A0A1S3Y1Y3-F1
#
_cell.length_a   1.000
_cell.length_b   1.000
_cell.length_c   1.000
_cell.angle_alpha   90.00
_cell.angle_beta   90.00
_cell.angle_gamma   90.00
#
_symmetry.space_group_name_H-M   'P 1'
#
loop_
_entity.id
_entity.type
_entity.pdbx_description
1 polymer ?
#
loop_
_entity_poly.entity_id
_entity_poly.type
_entity_poly.pdbx_seq_one_letter_code
_entity_poly.pdbx_strand_id
1 'polypeptide(L)'
;MASTVADSMPDALKQSRYHMKRCFARFIAMGRRLMKLKHLTEEIEETIEDKAERTRILEGSLGKIMSSTQEAAVVPPYVAFAVRHNPGFWDYVKVNAETLSVEAISAREYLKFKEMIFDEDWAKDDNALEVDFGAFDYSNPRLALSSSVGNGLNFISKVLSSKFGGKPEDAQPLLDYLLALNHQGENLMINENLNGVAKLQAALIVAEVFVSSFPKDTPYKDFEHKLKEWGFDKGWGHNAGRVRETMRLLSEIIQAPDPINMESFFSKLPTTFNIVIFSIHGYFGQADVLGLPDTGGQVVYILDQVRALEEEMLQRIKQQGLNVKPKILVVSRLIPDARGTTCNQEMEPILNSSHSHILRIPFRTEKGVLRQWVSRFDIYPYLENYAKDASAKILELMEGKPDLIIGNYTDGNLVASLLANKLGVTQGTIAHALEKTKYEDSDVKWKQFDPKYHFSCQFTADLLAMNAADFIITSTYQEIAGSETRPGQYESHTAFTMPGLYRAVSGINVFDPKFNIAAPGAEQSTYFPFTEKQKRFSTFRPAINELLYSNEENNEHIGFLADRKKPIIFSMARFDTVKNLSGLTEWYGKNKKLRNLVNLVIVGGFFDPSKSKDREEAAEIKKMHELIEKYQLKGQMRWIAAQTDKYRNSELYRTIADTKGAFVQPALYEAFGLTVIEAMDCGLPTFATNQGGPAEIIVDGVSGFHIDPYNGDESSKKIADFFEKCKVDSKYWNRISEGGLKRIEECYTWKIYANKVLNMGSIYGFWRQFNVGQKQAKQRYFEMFYNPLFRKLAKSVPIPHEEPLPLATSDSTQSQELKLPLPVPAAVAKVLPLTRIAPQEKEEDKKLETSRTEMAQHACHWLCLCVSASVIVYALVKLYRLVE
;
A
#
# COMPACT_ATOMS: atom_id res chain seq x y z
N MET A 1 5.17 -34.10 1.90
CA MET A 1 3.80 -33.80 2.36
C MET A 1 3.88 -33.62 3.86
N ALA A 2 3.51 -32.46 4.39
CA ALA A 2 3.30 -32.33 5.83
C ALA A 2 2.07 -33.18 6.20
N SER A 3 2.11 -33.90 7.33
CA SER A 3 0.92 -34.60 7.84
C SER A 3 -0.21 -33.60 8.04
N THR A 4 -1.41 -33.89 7.56
CA THR A 4 -2.56 -32.98 7.76
C THR A 4 -2.93 -32.90 9.25
N VAL A 5 -3.72 -31.89 9.65
CA VAL A 5 -4.31 -31.88 11.01
C VAL A 5 -5.09 -33.16 11.27
N ALA A 6 -5.83 -33.65 10.27
CA ALA A 6 -6.64 -34.85 10.39
C ALA A 6 -5.79 -36.10 10.69
N ASP A 7 -4.56 -36.17 10.18
CA ASP A 7 -3.64 -37.28 10.46
C ASP A 7 -2.97 -37.16 11.84
N SER A 8 -2.62 -35.94 12.24
CA SER A 8 -1.79 -35.69 13.44
C SER A 8 -2.59 -35.45 14.72
N MET A 9 -3.78 -34.85 14.63
CA MET A 9 -4.65 -34.55 15.78
C MET A 9 -5.13 -35.80 16.53
N PRO A 10 -5.53 -36.92 15.88
CA PRO A 10 -5.92 -38.14 16.60
C PRO A 10 -4.85 -38.64 17.57
N ASP A 11 -3.59 -38.66 17.12
CA ASP A 11 -2.48 -39.14 17.95
C ASP A 11 -2.13 -38.14 19.05
N ALA A 12 -2.21 -36.84 18.77
CA ALA A 12 -2.07 -35.78 19.78
C ALA A 12 -3.13 -35.89 20.88
N LEU A 13 -4.40 -36.16 20.52
CA LEU A 13 -5.49 -36.36 21.48
C LEU A 13 -5.34 -37.66 22.27
N LYS A 14 -4.80 -38.73 21.69
CA LYS A 14 -4.53 -40.01 22.40
C LYS A 14 -3.48 -39.85 23.49
N GLN A 15 -2.41 -39.08 23.25
CA GLN A 15 -1.32 -38.87 24.21
C GLN A 15 -1.80 -38.25 25.53
N SER A 16 -2.87 -37.46 25.50
CA SER A 16 -3.45 -36.78 26.67
C SER A 16 -4.95 -37.03 26.83
N ARG A 17 -5.39 -38.27 26.50
CA ARG A 17 -6.82 -38.62 26.35
C ARG A 17 -7.69 -38.23 27.55
N TYR A 18 -7.20 -38.42 28.77
CA TYR A 18 -7.94 -38.07 29.99
C TYR A 18 -8.22 -36.57 30.09
N HIS A 19 -7.19 -35.73 29.97
CA HIS A 19 -7.33 -34.27 30.01
C HIS A 19 -8.15 -33.76 28.82
N MET A 20 -7.96 -34.34 27.63
CA MET A 20 -8.68 -33.93 26.44
C MET A 20 -10.17 -34.21 26.53
N LYS A 21 -10.58 -35.35 27.08
CA LYS A 21 -12.01 -35.59 27.36
C LYS A 21 -12.60 -34.52 28.27
N ARG A 22 -11.88 -34.11 29.32
CA ARG A 22 -12.33 -33.04 30.22
C ARG A 22 -12.38 -31.67 29.52
N CYS A 23 -11.36 -31.33 28.73
CA CYS A 23 -11.31 -30.06 27.99
C CYS A 23 -12.47 -29.98 27.00
N PHE A 24 -12.68 -31.02 26.19
CA PHE A 24 -13.76 -31.06 25.21
C PHE A 24 -15.14 -31.08 25.85
N ALA A 25 -15.31 -31.74 27.00
CA ALA A 25 -16.54 -31.65 27.79
C ALA A 25 -16.84 -30.21 28.23
N ARG A 26 -15.81 -29.43 28.60
CA ARG A 26 -15.96 -28.00 28.92
C ARG A 26 -16.20 -27.14 27.69
N PHE A 27 -15.54 -27.41 26.58
CA PHE A 27 -15.79 -26.68 25.32
C PHE A 27 -17.27 -26.70 24.94
N ILE A 28 -17.92 -27.86 25.05
CA ILE A 28 -19.34 -28.05 24.73
C ILE A 28 -20.32 -27.64 25.84
N ALA A 29 -19.85 -27.40 27.07
CA ALA A 29 -20.71 -27.19 28.24
C ALA A 29 -21.62 -25.96 28.11
N MET A 30 -21.15 -24.91 27.44
CA MET A 30 -21.91 -23.67 27.21
C MET A 30 -22.81 -23.73 25.95
N GLY A 31 -22.95 -24.90 25.31
CA GLY A 31 -23.75 -25.06 24.11
C GLY A 31 -23.08 -24.51 22.84
N ARG A 32 -23.89 -24.01 21.90
CA ARG A 32 -23.41 -23.52 20.61
C ARG A 32 -22.69 -22.18 20.77
N ARG A 33 -21.41 -22.12 20.39
CA ARG A 33 -20.60 -20.90 20.47
C ARG A 33 -19.40 -20.93 19.52
N LEU A 34 -18.90 -19.75 19.17
CA LEU A 34 -17.62 -19.61 18.48
C LEU A 34 -16.52 -19.33 19.51
N MET A 35 -15.46 -20.11 19.48
CA MET A 35 -14.30 -19.97 20.36
C MET A 35 -13.08 -19.52 19.56
N LYS A 36 -12.36 -18.51 20.06
CA LYS A 36 -11.06 -18.09 19.52
C LYS A 36 -9.94 -18.77 20.32
N LEU A 37 -8.70 -18.65 19.87
CA LEU A 37 -7.52 -19.23 20.54
C LEU A 37 -7.47 -18.90 22.04
N LYS A 38 -7.78 -17.65 22.42
CA LYS A 38 -7.81 -17.24 23.82
C LYS A 38 -8.79 -18.07 24.65
N HIS A 39 -10.03 -18.22 24.18
CA HIS A 39 -11.04 -19.03 24.87
C HIS A 39 -10.62 -20.51 24.97
N LEU A 40 -10.02 -21.07 23.91
CA LEU A 40 -9.53 -22.45 23.93
C LEU A 40 -8.41 -22.62 24.98
N THR A 41 -7.50 -21.65 25.05
CA THR A 41 -6.38 -21.66 25.99
C THR A 41 -6.85 -21.53 27.43
N GLU A 42 -7.75 -20.57 27.71
CA GLU A 42 -8.34 -20.37 29.05
C GLU A 42 -9.03 -21.65 29.55
N GLU A 43 -9.85 -22.29 28.72
CA GLU A 43 -10.55 -23.53 29.09
C GLU A 43 -9.58 -24.71 29.31
N ILE A 44 -8.48 -24.79 28.56
CA ILE A 44 -7.42 -25.78 28.80
C ILE A 44 -6.71 -25.50 30.13
N GLU A 45 -6.36 -24.23 30.38
CA GLU A 45 -5.68 -23.81 31.62
C GLU A 45 -6.53 -24.07 32.86
N GLU A 46 -7.84 -23.85 32.78
CA GLU A 46 -8.78 -24.16 33.87
C GLU A 46 -9.04 -25.66 34.04
N THR A 47 -8.83 -26.48 33.00
CA THR A 47 -9.03 -27.93 33.08
C THR A 47 -7.84 -28.66 33.68
N ILE A 48 -6.63 -28.18 33.39
CA ILE A 48 -5.36 -28.84 33.72
C ILE A 48 -4.65 -28.04 34.81
N GLU A 49 -4.97 -28.38 36.06
CA GLU A 49 -4.43 -27.71 37.25
C GLU A 49 -2.92 -27.93 37.42
N ASP A 50 -2.41 -29.11 37.02
CA ASP A 50 -0.97 -29.41 37.09
C ASP A 50 -0.19 -28.62 36.04
N LYS A 51 0.69 -27.74 36.51
CA LYS A 51 1.48 -26.84 35.65
C LYS A 51 2.45 -27.60 34.74
N ALA A 52 3.02 -28.72 35.19
CA ALA A 52 3.99 -29.49 34.41
C ALA A 52 3.31 -30.30 33.29
N GLU A 53 2.15 -30.90 33.57
CA GLU A 53 1.32 -31.58 32.57
C GLU A 53 0.77 -30.59 31.55
N ARG A 54 0.28 -29.44 32.00
CA ARG A 54 -0.19 -28.36 31.13
C ARG A 54 0.92 -27.88 30.18
N THR A 55 2.11 -27.63 30.71
CA THR A 55 3.27 -27.22 29.91
C THR A 55 3.62 -28.28 28.86
N ARG A 56 3.65 -29.57 29.26
CA ARG A 56 3.92 -30.68 28.34
C ARG A 56 2.90 -30.77 27.19
N ILE A 57 1.63 -30.50 27.46
CA ILE A 57 0.56 -30.53 26.45
C ILE A 57 0.66 -29.34 25.50
N LEU A 58 0.89 -28.13 26.04
CA LEU A 58 1.01 -26.90 25.26
C LEU A 58 2.31 -26.83 24.43
N GLU A 59 3.38 -27.49 24.88
CA GLU A 59 4.63 -27.62 24.11
C GLU A 59 4.60 -28.81 23.14
N GLY A 60 3.61 -29.70 23.27
CA GLY A 60 3.44 -30.88 22.43
C GLY A 60 2.77 -30.62 21.08
N SER A 61 2.48 -31.71 20.35
CA SER A 61 1.81 -31.67 19.04
C SER A 61 0.42 -31.02 19.12
N LEU A 62 -0.33 -31.28 20.18
CA LEU A 62 -1.64 -30.68 20.40
C LEU A 62 -1.53 -29.17 20.61
N GLY A 63 -0.61 -28.72 21.46
CA GLY A 63 -0.37 -27.30 21.69
C GLY A 63 0.00 -26.55 20.42
N LYS A 64 0.81 -27.17 19.54
CA LYS A 64 1.09 -26.64 18.20
C LYS A 64 -0.19 -26.48 17.36
N ILE A 65 -1.03 -27.52 17.28
CA ILE A 65 -2.30 -27.47 16.53
C ILE A 65 -3.23 -26.39 17.12
N MET A 66 -3.33 -26.30 18.45
CA MET A 66 -4.14 -25.28 19.12
C MET A 66 -3.60 -23.88 18.82
N SER A 67 -2.28 -23.64 18.90
CA SER A 67 -1.67 -22.35 18.58
C SER A 67 -1.86 -21.93 17.12
N SER A 68 -1.99 -22.89 16.21
CA SER A 68 -2.33 -22.65 14.80
C SER A 68 -3.84 -22.55 14.53
N THR A 69 -4.69 -22.83 15.52
CA THR A 69 -6.15 -22.73 15.39
C THR A 69 -6.57 -21.27 15.43
N GLN A 70 -7.24 -20.82 14.37
CA GLN A 70 -7.74 -19.44 14.29
C GLN A 70 -9.08 -19.31 15.01
N GLU A 71 -9.96 -20.28 14.81
CA GLU A 71 -11.26 -20.34 15.48
C GLU A 71 -11.81 -21.77 15.51
N ALA A 72 -12.65 -22.04 16.52
CA ALA A 72 -13.36 -23.29 16.68
C ALA A 72 -14.88 -23.03 16.83
N ALA A 73 -15.68 -23.65 15.96
CA ALA A 73 -17.14 -23.63 16.02
C ALA A 73 -17.63 -24.82 16.87
N VAL A 74 -18.26 -24.53 18.00
CA VAL A 74 -18.81 -25.53 18.91
C VAL A 74 -20.27 -25.75 18.60
N VAL A 75 -20.63 -26.98 18.20
CA VAL A 75 -22.01 -27.43 17.99
C VAL A 75 -22.12 -28.85 18.58
N PRO A 76 -22.58 -28.99 19.84
CA PRO A 76 -22.55 -30.27 20.53
C PRO A 76 -23.21 -31.42 19.73
N PRO A 77 -22.63 -32.63 19.70
CA PRO A 77 -21.45 -33.08 20.45
C PRO A 77 -20.10 -32.76 19.79
N TYR A 78 -20.06 -31.93 18.75
CA TYR A 78 -18.87 -31.68 17.94
C TYR A 78 -18.23 -30.31 18.22
N VAL A 79 -16.92 -30.26 18.00
CA VAL A 79 -16.13 -29.03 17.90
C VAL A 79 -15.40 -29.05 16.57
N ALA A 80 -15.70 -28.10 15.70
CA ALA A 80 -15.06 -27.94 14.40
C ALA A 80 -13.95 -26.88 14.49
N PHE A 81 -12.73 -27.21 14.06
CA PHE A 81 -11.56 -26.35 14.11
C PHE A 81 -11.18 -25.86 12.71
N ALA A 82 -10.92 -24.56 12.57
CA ALA A 82 -10.23 -23.98 11.43
C ALA A 82 -8.76 -23.75 11.83
N VAL A 83 -7.88 -24.58 11.29
CA VAL A 83 -6.46 -24.60 11.64
C VAL A 83 -5.66 -24.04 10.47
N ARG A 84 -4.79 -23.08 10.76
CA ARG A 84 -3.93 -22.43 9.78
C ARG A 84 -2.48 -22.69 10.14
N HIS A 85 -1.86 -23.65 9.46
CA HIS A 85 -0.47 -24.04 9.74
C HIS A 85 0.56 -23.07 9.20
N ASN A 86 0.31 -22.59 7.99
CA ASN A 86 1.18 -21.67 7.26
C ASN A 86 0.30 -20.66 6.53
N PRO A 87 0.84 -19.49 6.18
CA PRO A 87 0.11 -18.53 5.36
C PRO A 87 -0.45 -19.14 4.07
N GLY A 88 -1.77 -19.02 3.89
CA GLY A 88 -2.53 -19.56 2.77
C GLY A 88 -2.96 -21.02 2.89
N PHE A 89 -2.54 -21.75 3.93
CA PHE A 89 -2.85 -23.18 4.10
C PHE A 89 -3.79 -23.39 5.29
N TRP A 90 -5.01 -23.83 4.98
CA TRP A 90 -6.08 -24.08 5.94
C TRP A 90 -6.51 -25.55 5.93
N ASP A 91 -6.54 -26.13 7.12
CA ASP A 91 -7.12 -27.44 7.37
C ASP A 91 -8.37 -27.26 8.25
N TYR A 92 -9.44 -27.99 7.91
CA TYR A 92 -10.65 -28.01 8.71
C TYR A 92 -10.90 -29.42 9.21
N VAL A 93 -11.15 -29.54 10.51
CA VAL A 93 -11.43 -30.83 11.16
C VAL A 93 -12.59 -30.68 12.13
N LYS A 94 -13.41 -31.73 12.29
CA LYS A 94 -14.38 -31.82 13.39
C LYS A 94 -13.97 -32.92 14.35
N VAL A 95 -14.15 -32.67 15.63
CA VAL A 95 -13.86 -33.61 16.71
C VAL A 95 -15.12 -33.88 17.49
N ASN A 96 -15.46 -35.15 17.69
CA ASN A 96 -16.53 -35.54 18.62
C ASN A 96 -16.00 -35.45 20.06
N ALA A 97 -16.65 -34.65 20.91
CA ALA A 97 -16.18 -34.39 22.27
C ALA A 97 -16.23 -35.62 23.19
N GLU A 98 -17.08 -36.61 22.91
CA GLU A 98 -17.27 -37.80 23.75
C GLU A 98 -16.26 -38.91 23.41
N THR A 99 -16.07 -39.16 22.11
CA THR A 99 -15.20 -40.23 21.59
C THR A 99 -13.77 -39.77 21.32
N LEU A 100 -13.58 -38.47 21.10
CA LEU A 100 -12.38 -37.82 20.56
C LEU A 100 -12.01 -38.31 19.15
N SER A 101 -12.98 -38.80 18.38
CA SER A 101 -12.77 -39.11 16.96
C SER A 101 -12.64 -37.82 16.16
N VAL A 102 -11.63 -37.74 15.30
CA VAL A 102 -11.36 -36.61 14.41
C VAL A 102 -11.75 -36.99 12.99
N GLU A 103 -12.42 -36.08 12.28
CA GLU A 103 -12.76 -36.23 10.87
C GLU A 103 -12.35 -34.98 10.11
N ALA A 104 -11.66 -35.16 8.98
CA ALA A 104 -11.37 -34.07 8.05
C ALA A 104 -12.68 -33.57 7.43
N ILE A 105 -12.86 -32.26 7.37
CA ILE A 105 -14.02 -31.64 6.73
C ILE A 105 -13.55 -30.58 5.72
N SER A 106 -14.43 -30.25 4.79
CA SER A 106 -14.22 -29.17 3.84
C SER A 106 -14.47 -27.78 4.47
N ALA A 107 -13.97 -26.72 3.83
CA ALA A 107 -14.30 -25.34 4.19
C ALA A 107 -15.82 -25.11 4.18
N ARG A 108 -16.53 -25.69 3.21
CA ARG A 108 -17.99 -25.67 3.11
C ARG A 108 -18.66 -26.21 4.38
N GLU A 109 -18.25 -27.41 4.81
CA GLU A 109 -18.82 -28.05 6.01
C GLU A 109 -18.46 -27.28 7.29
N TYR A 110 -17.24 -26.74 7.38
CA TYR A 110 -16.86 -25.87 8.50
C TYR A 110 -17.75 -24.62 8.57
N LEU A 111 -18.01 -23.96 7.43
CA LEU A 111 -18.89 -22.80 7.38
C LEU A 111 -20.32 -23.15 7.77
N LYS A 112 -20.87 -24.29 7.33
CA LYS A 112 -22.16 -24.80 7.82
C LYS A 112 -22.18 -24.98 9.34
N PHE A 113 -21.10 -25.54 9.91
CA PHE A 113 -20.93 -25.64 11.37
C PHE A 113 -20.93 -24.28 12.06
N LYS A 114 -20.22 -23.30 11.48
CA LYS A 114 -20.18 -21.92 11.99
C LYS A 114 -21.56 -21.29 11.95
N GLU A 115 -22.32 -21.49 10.88
CA GLU A 115 -23.66 -20.94 10.71
C GLU A 115 -24.67 -21.52 11.69
N MET A 116 -24.57 -22.80 12.09
CA MET A 116 -25.46 -23.41 13.11
C MET A 116 -25.50 -22.64 14.44
N ILE A 117 -24.49 -21.82 14.73
CA ILE A 117 -24.40 -20.95 15.91
C ILE A 117 -25.26 -19.69 15.75
N PHE A 118 -25.40 -19.17 14.52
CA PHE A 118 -26.02 -17.86 14.24
C PHE A 118 -27.36 -17.94 13.50
N ASP A 119 -27.54 -18.94 12.64
CA ASP A 119 -28.70 -19.14 11.77
C ASP A 119 -28.82 -20.64 11.40
N GLU A 120 -29.56 -21.40 12.21
CA GLU A 120 -29.71 -22.85 12.05
C GLU A 120 -30.48 -23.25 10.79
N ASP A 121 -31.46 -22.45 10.39
CA ASP A 121 -32.25 -22.72 9.19
C ASP A 121 -31.38 -22.57 7.94
N TRP A 122 -30.57 -21.50 7.87
CA TRP A 122 -29.60 -21.31 6.79
C TRP A 122 -28.55 -22.42 6.72
N ALA A 123 -28.03 -22.85 7.87
CA ALA A 123 -27.01 -23.90 7.93
C ALA A 123 -27.51 -25.25 7.39
N LYS A 124 -28.81 -25.53 7.57
CA LYS A 124 -29.48 -26.76 7.12
C LYS A 124 -30.08 -26.67 5.71
N ASP A 125 -30.16 -25.47 5.13
CA ASP A 125 -30.66 -25.31 3.76
C ASP A 125 -29.64 -25.80 2.74
N ASP A 126 -29.96 -26.90 2.07
CA ASP A 126 -29.13 -27.45 0.99
C ASP A 126 -29.13 -26.59 -0.28
N ASN A 127 -30.05 -25.64 -0.39
CA ASN A 127 -30.14 -24.68 -1.51
C ASN A 127 -29.55 -23.30 -1.15
N ALA A 128 -28.96 -23.15 0.04
CA ALA A 128 -28.26 -21.93 0.42
C ALA A 128 -27.20 -21.56 -0.64
N LEU A 129 -27.16 -20.29 -1.04
CA LEU A 129 -26.27 -19.82 -2.10
C LEU A 129 -24.79 -20.00 -1.71
N GLU A 130 -24.07 -20.84 -2.47
CA GLU A 130 -22.63 -21.03 -2.36
C GLU A 130 -21.89 -20.31 -3.48
N VAL A 131 -20.87 -19.54 -3.09
CA VAL A 131 -20.04 -18.75 -3.98
C VAL A 131 -18.65 -19.39 -4.06
N ASP A 132 -18.28 -19.85 -5.26
CA ASP A 132 -17.02 -20.54 -5.54
C ASP A 132 -16.36 -19.93 -6.79
N PHE A 133 -15.46 -18.98 -6.57
CA PHE A 133 -14.62 -18.43 -7.64
C PHE A 133 -13.47 -19.37 -8.03
N GLY A 134 -13.11 -20.32 -7.16
CA GLY A 134 -12.07 -21.31 -7.42
C GLY A 134 -12.42 -22.29 -8.55
N ALA A 135 -13.70 -22.49 -8.80
CA ALA A 135 -14.20 -23.31 -9.92
C ALA A 135 -13.70 -22.84 -11.30
N PHE A 136 -13.35 -21.56 -11.45
CA PHE A 136 -12.88 -20.99 -12.71
C PHE A 136 -11.36 -21.09 -12.91
N ASP A 137 -10.60 -21.57 -11.93
CA ASP A 137 -9.13 -21.46 -11.92
C ASP A 137 -8.38 -22.69 -12.44
N TYR A 138 -9.08 -23.68 -13.01
CA TYR A 138 -8.52 -25.00 -13.32
C TYR A 138 -7.31 -24.99 -14.28
N SER A 139 -7.21 -23.98 -15.16
CA SER A 139 -6.16 -23.89 -16.18
C SER A 139 -5.00 -22.97 -15.84
N ASN A 140 -5.10 -22.18 -14.75
CA ASN A 140 -4.09 -21.17 -14.46
C ASN A 140 -2.99 -21.74 -13.55
N PRO A 141 -1.71 -21.49 -13.89
CA PRO A 141 -0.64 -21.82 -12.98
C PRO A 141 -0.77 -20.95 -11.72
N ARG A 142 -0.52 -21.56 -10.57
CA ARG A 142 -0.60 -20.92 -9.26
C ARG A 142 0.73 -21.00 -8.55
N LEU A 143 0.95 -20.07 -7.64
CA LEU A 143 2.03 -20.19 -6.68
C LEU A 143 1.71 -21.32 -5.69
N ALA A 144 2.76 -21.93 -5.12
CA ALA A 144 2.60 -23.04 -4.16
C ALA A 144 3.37 -22.82 -2.86
N LEU A 145 4.22 -21.78 -2.80
CA LEU A 145 5.04 -21.47 -1.65
C LEU A 145 4.52 -20.21 -0.97
N SER A 146 4.30 -20.27 0.35
CA SER A 146 3.87 -19.11 1.14
C SER A 146 4.82 -17.92 0.96
N SER A 147 6.12 -18.16 0.85
CA SER A 147 7.14 -17.13 0.65
C SER A 147 7.06 -16.42 -0.72
N SER A 148 6.33 -16.97 -1.68
CA SER A 148 6.19 -16.37 -3.01
C SER A 148 4.90 -15.55 -3.17
N VAL A 149 3.99 -15.57 -2.19
CA VAL A 149 2.75 -14.78 -2.23
C VAL A 149 3.06 -13.29 -2.39
N GLY A 150 2.30 -12.61 -3.25
CA GLY A 150 2.55 -11.21 -3.58
C GLY A 150 3.67 -10.98 -4.62
N ASN A 151 4.23 -12.03 -5.21
CA ASN A 151 5.21 -11.95 -6.31
C ASN A 151 4.63 -12.47 -7.65
N GLY A 152 3.37 -12.09 -7.92
CA GLY A 152 2.60 -12.57 -9.06
C GLY A 152 3.21 -12.23 -10.42
N LEU A 153 3.69 -11.00 -10.60
CA LEU A 153 4.29 -10.51 -11.84
C LEU A 153 5.46 -11.40 -12.26
N ASN A 154 6.40 -11.66 -11.34
CA ASN A 154 7.56 -12.49 -11.62
C ASN A 154 7.19 -13.94 -11.97
N PHE A 155 6.16 -14.47 -11.30
CA PHE A 155 5.64 -15.80 -11.60
C PHE A 155 5.03 -15.86 -13.01
N ILE A 156 4.24 -14.85 -13.40
CA ILE A 156 3.67 -14.75 -14.75
C ILE A 156 4.77 -14.61 -15.79
N SER A 157 5.80 -13.81 -15.56
CA SER A 157 6.96 -13.71 -16.46
C SER A 157 7.61 -15.06 -16.70
N LYS A 158 7.76 -15.88 -15.66
CA LYS A 158 8.28 -17.27 -15.76
C LYS A 158 7.36 -18.17 -16.59
N VAL A 159 6.06 -18.09 -16.35
CA VAL A 159 5.05 -18.85 -17.11
C VAL A 159 5.06 -18.44 -18.58
N LEU A 160 5.06 -17.14 -18.88
CA LEU A 160 5.11 -16.61 -20.24
C LEU A 160 6.39 -17.07 -20.96
N SER A 161 7.54 -16.96 -20.30
CA SER A 161 8.82 -17.42 -20.87
C SER A 161 8.78 -18.91 -21.22
N SER A 162 8.21 -19.73 -20.33
CA SER A 162 8.04 -21.16 -20.59
C SER A 162 7.06 -21.45 -21.73
N LYS A 163 6.05 -20.61 -21.96
CA LYS A 163 5.10 -20.77 -23.08
C LYS A 163 5.75 -20.44 -24.44
N PHE A 164 6.80 -19.63 -24.46
CA PHE A 164 7.52 -19.26 -25.68
C PHE A 164 8.76 -20.11 -25.97
N GLY A 165 9.21 -20.93 -25.02
CA GLY A 165 10.47 -21.68 -25.12
C GLY A 165 10.44 -22.92 -26.03
N GLY A 166 9.38 -23.13 -26.81
CA GLY A 166 9.24 -24.26 -27.71
C GLY A 166 9.72 -23.93 -29.13
N LYS A 167 8.79 -23.81 -30.07
CA LYS A 167 9.08 -23.48 -31.47
C LYS A 167 8.95 -21.97 -31.70
N PRO A 168 9.57 -21.40 -32.76
CA PRO A 168 9.38 -19.99 -33.09
C PRO A 168 7.91 -19.58 -33.24
N GLU A 169 7.04 -20.48 -33.70
CA GLU A 169 5.59 -20.22 -33.82
C GLU A 169 4.91 -19.99 -32.46
N ASP A 170 5.50 -20.44 -31.35
CA ASP A 170 4.96 -20.22 -30.00
C ASP A 170 5.01 -18.74 -29.59
N ALA A 171 5.84 -17.92 -30.26
CA ALA A 171 5.89 -16.47 -30.07
C ALA A 171 4.82 -15.71 -30.89
N GLN A 172 3.95 -16.41 -31.64
CA GLN A 172 2.89 -15.77 -32.43
C GLN A 172 1.98 -14.83 -31.60
N PRO A 173 1.56 -15.15 -30.36
CA PRO A 173 0.77 -14.22 -29.55
C PRO A 173 1.50 -12.91 -29.24
N LEU A 174 2.83 -12.96 -29.05
CA LEU A 174 3.64 -11.77 -28.84
C LEU A 174 3.69 -10.92 -30.11
N LEU A 175 3.83 -11.55 -31.28
CA LEU A 175 3.77 -10.85 -32.56
C LEU A 175 2.41 -10.18 -32.76
N ASP A 176 1.31 -10.91 -32.55
CA ASP A 176 -0.05 -10.39 -32.69
C ASP A 176 -0.30 -9.21 -31.74
N TYR A 177 0.24 -9.29 -30.52
CA TYR A 177 0.20 -8.20 -29.56
C TYR A 177 0.94 -6.96 -30.07
N LEU A 178 2.16 -7.12 -30.59
CA LEU A 178 2.95 -6.02 -31.13
C LEU A 178 2.31 -5.37 -32.37
N LEU A 179 1.71 -6.17 -33.27
CA LEU A 179 0.94 -5.66 -34.42
C LEU A 179 -0.29 -4.87 -34.01
N ALA A 180 -0.92 -5.23 -32.90
CA ALA A 180 -2.11 -4.56 -32.38
C ALA A 180 -1.79 -3.25 -31.62
N LEU A 181 -0.52 -2.92 -31.37
CA LEU A 181 -0.15 -1.70 -30.66
C LEU A 181 -0.40 -0.46 -31.53
N ASN A 182 -1.25 0.40 -31.02
CA ASN A 182 -1.72 1.60 -31.70
C ASN A 182 -1.96 2.70 -30.66
N HIS A 183 -1.73 3.95 -31.07
CA HIS A 183 -2.17 5.11 -30.29
C HIS A 183 -2.71 6.18 -31.23
N GLN A 184 -3.96 6.59 -31.01
CA GLN A 184 -4.65 7.64 -31.80
C GLN A 184 -4.60 7.43 -33.33
N GLY A 185 -4.61 6.17 -33.77
CA GLY A 185 -4.58 5.81 -35.20
C GLY A 185 -3.17 5.68 -35.79
N GLU A 186 -2.11 5.97 -35.03
CA GLU A 186 -0.74 5.66 -35.40
C GLU A 186 -0.35 4.25 -34.92
N ASN A 187 0.21 3.43 -35.82
CA ASN A 187 0.79 2.13 -35.46
C ASN A 187 2.08 2.33 -34.65
N LEU A 188 2.32 1.44 -33.69
CA LEU A 188 3.50 1.43 -32.85
C LEU A 188 4.24 0.10 -33.02
N MET A 189 5.56 0.12 -32.79
CA MET A 189 6.46 -1.03 -32.86
C MET A 189 6.60 -1.64 -34.26
N ILE A 190 5.58 -2.35 -34.75
CA ILE A 190 5.62 -3.06 -36.05
C ILE A 190 4.31 -2.89 -36.83
N ASN A 191 4.36 -3.13 -38.13
CA ASN A 191 3.18 -3.18 -38.99
C ASN A 191 3.05 -4.49 -39.77
N GLU A 192 1.97 -4.60 -40.54
CA GLU A 192 1.56 -5.78 -41.32
C GLU A 192 2.64 -6.35 -42.27
N ASN A 193 3.69 -5.58 -42.59
CA ASN A 193 4.83 -6.10 -43.34
C ASN A 193 5.55 -7.23 -42.58
N LEU A 194 5.46 -7.25 -41.25
CA LEU A 194 6.07 -8.23 -40.34
C LEU A 194 5.05 -9.22 -39.77
N ASN A 195 4.12 -9.71 -40.59
CA ASN A 195 3.02 -10.60 -40.18
C ASN A 195 3.38 -12.07 -39.86
N GLY A 196 4.64 -12.40 -39.55
CA GLY A 196 5.02 -13.74 -39.12
C GLY A 196 6.31 -13.76 -38.31
N VAL A 197 6.41 -14.67 -37.34
CA VAL A 197 7.55 -14.68 -36.39
C VAL A 197 8.90 -14.82 -37.10
N ALA A 198 8.99 -15.69 -38.12
CA ALA A 198 10.22 -15.85 -38.90
C ALA A 198 10.60 -14.58 -39.68
N LYS A 199 9.61 -13.84 -40.20
CA LYS A 199 9.86 -12.55 -40.89
C LYS A 199 10.33 -11.49 -39.89
N LEU A 200 9.68 -11.40 -38.74
CA LEU A 200 10.07 -10.49 -37.67
C LEU A 200 11.50 -10.78 -37.21
N GLN A 201 11.85 -12.05 -36.96
CA GLN A 201 13.18 -12.45 -36.53
C GLN A 201 14.25 -12.08 -37.57
N ALA A 202 14.01 -12.37 -38.86
CA ALA A 202 14.93 -11.99 -39.92
C ALA A 202 15.08 -10.46 -40.05
N ALA A 203 13.98 -9.72 -39.94
CA ALA A 203 14.00 -8.26 -39.98
C ALA A 203 14.73 -7.64 -38.78
N LEU A 204 14.56 -8.20 -37.58
CA LEU A 204 15.25 -7.74 -36.36
C LEU A 204 16.76 -7.86 -36.49
N ILE A 205 17.27 -8.97 -37.04
CA ILE A 205 18.71 -9.18 -37.25
C ILE A 205 19.29 -8.10 -38.20
N VAL A 206 18.61 -7.84 -39.32
CA VAL A 206 19.04 -6.83 -40.29
C VAL A 206 18.97 -5.41 -39.69
N ALA A 207 17.87 -5.11 -39.00
CA ALA A 207 17.67 -3.82 -38.34
C ALA A 207 18.71 -3.58 -37.23
N GLU A 208 19.01 -4.57 -36.39
CA GLU A 208 20.01 -4.45 -35.32
C GLU A 208 21.40 -4.13 -35.89
N VAL A 209 21.82 -4.81 -36.96
CA VAL A 209 23.12 -4.55 -37.63
C VAL A 209 23.14 -3.14 -38.21
N PHE A 210 22.05 -2.74 -38.88
CA PHE A 210 21.93 -1.38 -39.44
C PHE A 210 22.00 -0.30 -38.36
N VAL A 211 21.22 -0.42 -37.28
CA VAL A 211 21.23 0.55 -36.17
C VAL A 211 22.58 0.55 -35.45
N SER A 212 23.26 -0.60 -35.36
CA SER A 212 24.59 -0.70 -34.74
C SER A 212 25.70 0.03 -35.50
N SER A 213 25.47 0.42 -36.76
CA SER A 213 26.42 1.23 -37.53
C SER A 213 26.45 2.70 -37.10
N PHE A 214 25.44 3.16 -36.35
CA PHE A 214 25.34 4.54 -35.87
C PHE A 214 25.90 4.70 -34.44
N PRO A 215 26.43 5.89 -34.08
CA PRO A 215 26.67 6.28 -32.69
C PRO A 215 25.43 6.09 -31.80
N LYS A 216 25.63 5.72 -30.52
CA LYS A 216 24.52 5.39 -29.60
C LYS A 216 23.53 6.54 -29.41
N ASP A 217 24.00 7.77 -29.51
CA ASP A 217 23.26 9.00 -29.33
C ASP A 217 22.56 9.51 -30.60
N THR A 218 22.78 8.86 -31.76
CA THR A 218 22.10 9.23 -33.03
C THR A 218 20.57 9.21 -32.85
N PRO A 219 19.87 10.33 -33.09
CA PRO A 219 18.41 10.41 -32.98
C PRO A 219 17.66 9.44 -33.89
N TYR A 220 16.53 8.89 -33.42
CA TYR A 220 15.70 7.96 -34.19
C TYR A 220 15.30 8.48 -35.58
N LYS A 221 15.02 9.79 -35.68
CA LYS A 221 14.61 10.45 -36.93
C LYS A 221 15.61 10.28 -38.08
N ASP A 222 16.89 10.13 -37.76
CA ASP A 222 17.95 10.07 -38.77
C ASP A 222 17.94 8.74 -39.54
N PHE A 223 17.34 7.70 -38.97
CA PHE A 223 17.27 6.36 -39.55
C PHE A 223 15.84 5.75 -39.58
N GLU A 224 14.83 6.52 -39.16
CA GLU A 224 13.41 6.13 -39.10
C GLU A 224 12.88 5.63 -40.45
N HIS A 225 13.17 6.34 -41.56
CA HIS A 225 12.65 5.98 -42.89
C HIS A 225 13.02 4.55 -43.29
N LYS A 226 14.27 4.16 -43.02
CA LYS A 226 14.76 2.83 -43.36
C LYS A 226 14.14 1.73 -42.50
N LEU A 227 13.97 2.00 -41.20
CA LEU A 227 13.28 1.07 -40.30
C LEU A 227 11.81 0.89 -40.70
N LYS A 228 11.14 1.97 -41.10
CA LYS A 228 9.75 1.93 -41.54
C LYS A 228 9.56 1.11 -42.82
N GLU A 229 10.47 1.20 -43.79
CA GLU A 229 10.48 0.34 -44.99
C GLU A 229 10.53 -1.15 -44.64
N TRP A 230 11.22 -1.52 -43.56
CA TRP A 230 11.31 -2.90 -43.07
C TRP A 230 10.16 -3.30 -42.14
N GLY A 231 9.19 -2.42 -41.92
CA GLY A 231 8.01 -2.69 -41.11
C GLY A 231 8.15 -2.35 -39.63
N PHE A 232 9.18 -1.60 -39.22
CA PHE A 232 9.37 -1.10 -37.87
C PHE A 232 8.86 0.34 -37.73
N ASP A 233 7.73 0.52 -37.06
CA ASP A 233 7.17 1.84 -36.72
C ASP A 233 7.82 2.42 -35.44
N LYS A 234 7.34 3.57 -34.96
CA LYS A 234 7.90 4.27 -33.78
C LYS A 234 7.68 3.48 -32.49
N GLY A 235 8.48 3.79 -31.45
CA GLY A 235 8.32 3.23 -30.10
C GLY A 235 9.49 2.39 -29.60
N TRP A 236 10.44 2.04 -30.47
CA TRP A 236 11.64 1.25 -30.11
C TRP A 236 12.64 2.01 -29.24
N GLY A 237 12.70 3.34 -29.40
CA GLY A 237 13.68 4.17 -28.72
C GLY A 237 13.86 5.55 -29.35
N HIS A 238 14.31 6.52 -28.55
CA HIS A 238 14.60 7.88 -29.01
C HIS A 238 15.93 8.03 -29.76
N ASN A 239 16.87 7.11 -29.56
CA ASN A 239 18.18 7.09 -30.21
C ASN A 239 18.60 5.67 -30.59
N ALA A 240 19.65 5.54 -31.40
CA ALA A 240 20.17 4.26 -31.89
C ALA A 240 20.51 3.29 -30.75
N GLY A 241 21.09 3.78 -29.65
CA GLY A 241 21.45 2.96 -28.49
C GLY A 241 20.23 2.28 -27.86
N ARG A 242 19.13 3.02 -27.67
CA ARG A 242 17.89 2.49 -27.10
C ARG A 242 17.13 1.59 -28.08
N VAL A 243 17.06 1.97 -29.36
CA VAL A 243 16.42 1.14 -30.40
C VAL A 243 17.09 -0.22 -30.48
N ARG A 244 18.43 -0.25 -30.52
CA ARG A 244 19.21 -1.47 -30.53
C ARG A 244 18.97 -2.33 -29.29
N GLU A 245 18.94 -1.72 -28.11
CA GLU A 245 18.64 -2.43 -26.85
C GLU A 245 17.26 -3.13 -26.93
N THR A 246 16.22 -2.41 -27.34
CA THR A 246 14.86 -2.95 -27.42
C THR A 246 14.72 -4.04 -28.49
N MET A 247 15.31 -3.85 -29.68
CA MET A 247 15.31 -4.85 -30.75
C MET A 247 16.06 -6.13 -30.34
N ARG A 248 17.21 -5.97 -29.68
CA ARG A 248 17.99 -7.09 -29.18
C ARG A 248 17.22 -7.89 -28.12
N LEU A 249 16.56 -7.22 -27.18
CA LEU A 249 15.72 -7.89 -26.18
C LEU A 249 14.62 -8.74 -26.84
N LEU A 250 13.92 -8.21 -27.85
CA LEU A 250 12.90 -8.98 -28.56
C LEU A 250 13.50 -10.16 -29.34
N SER A 251 14.67 -9.97 -29.96
CA SER A 251 15.37 -11.04 -30.68
C SER A 251 15.81 -12.16 -29.72
N GLU A 252 16.36 -11.81 -28.56
CA GLU A 252 16.71 -12.76 -27.49
C GLU A 252 15.48 -13.49 -26.96
N ILE A 253 14.34 -12.81 -26.77
CA ILE A 253 13.07 -13.44 -26.35
C ILE A 253 12.57 -14.45 -27.38
N ILE A 254 12.61 -14.12 -28.68
CA ILE A 254 12.16 -15.04 -29.74
C ILE A 254 13.10 -16.25 -29.85
N GLN A 255 14.40 -16.07 -29.59
CA GLN A 255 15.40 -17.13 -29.69
C GLN A 255 15.46 -18.03 -28.45
N ALA A 256 15.45 -17.44 -27.26
CA ALA A 256 15.62 -18.09 -25.97
C ALA A 256 14.93 -17.25 -24.87
N PRO A 257 13.60 -17.41 -24.68
CA PRO A 257 12.84 -16.59 -23.75
C PRO A 257 13.26 -16.83 -22.30
N ASP A 258 13.48 -15.73 -21.57
CA ASP A 258 13.72 -15.75 -20.14
C ASP A 258 12.92 -14.64 -19.41
N PRO A 259 12.63 -14.81 -18.11
CA PRO A 259 11.75 -13.90 -17.39
C PRO A 259 12.31 -12.48 -17.25
N ILE A 260 13.64 -12.33 -17.18
CA ILE A 260 14.30 -11.04 -16.96
C ILE A 260 14.22 -10.22 -18.23
N ASN A 261 14.57 -10.81 -19.38
CA ASN A 261 14.46 -10.14 -20.66
C ASN A 261 13.01 -9.84 -21.02
N MET A 262 12.08 -10.75 -20.71
CA MET A 262 10.64 -10.51 -20.85
C MET A 262 10.19 -9.27 -20.06
N GLU A 263 10.45 -9.20 -18.75
CA GLU A 263 10.09 -8.03 -17.94
C GLU A 263 10.77 -6.75 -18.46
N SER A 264 12.05 -6.85 -18.83
CA SER A 264 12.83 -5.77 -19.40
C SER A 264 12.25 -5.26 -20.71
N PHE A 265 11.77 -6.13 -21.59
CA PHE A 265 11.13 -5.77 -22.85
C PHE A 265 9.78 -5.10 -22.64
N PHE A 266 8.89 -5.69 -21.84
CA PHE A 266 7.58 -5.10 -21.54
C PHE A 266 7.69 -3.74 -20.84
N SER A 267 8.71 -3.53 -20.00
CA SER A 267 8.97 -2.22 -19.40
C SER A 267 9.30 -1.12 -20.41
N LYS A 268 9.73 -1.51 -21.63
CA LYS A 268 10.11 -0.61 -22.73
C LYS A 268 9.01 -0.44 -23.75
N LEU A 269 7.93 -1.21 -23.71
CA LEU A 269 6.85 -1.11 -24.68
C LEU A 269 5.98 0.13 -24.44
N PRO A 270 5.56 0.83 -25.50
CA PRO A 270 4.68 2.00 -25.40
C PRO A 270 3.21 1.56 -25.23
N THR A 271 2.86 1.04 -24.04
CA THR A 271 1.53 0.43 -23.78
C THR A 271 0.59 1.26 -22.93
N THR A 272 1.07 2.32 -22.28
CA THR A 272 0.28 3.03 -21.26
C THR A 272 0.49 4.54 -21.36
N PHE A 273 -0.54 5.23 -21.82
CA PHE A 273 -0.59 6.69 -22.02
C PHE A 273 -1.74 7.33 -21.24
N ASN A 274 -2.87 6.63 -21.11
CA ASN A 274 -4.07 7.10 -20.44
C ASN A 274 -4.36 6.22 -19.21
N ILE A 275 -4.32 6.81 -18.01
CA ILE A 275 -4.61 6.12 -16.74
C ILE A 275 -5.84 6.75 -16.07
N VAL A 276 -6.77 5.91 -15.64
CA VAL A 276 -7.90 6.30 -14.78
C VAL A 276 -7.73 5.69 -13.41
N ILE A 277 -7.88 6.49 -12.37
CA ILE A 277 -7.79 6.07 -10.98
C ILE A 277 -9.08 6.44 -10.27
N PHE A 278 -9.82 5.46 -9.73
CA PHE A 278 -11.06 5.71 -8.99
C PHE A 278 -10.80 5.83 -7.49
N SER A 279 -11.31 6.90 -6.87
CA SER A 279 -11.35 7.11 -5.42
C SER A 279 -12.57 7.97 -5.07
N ILE A 280 -13.71 7.31 -4.86
CA ILE A 280 -15.03 7.96 -4.97
C ILE A 280 -15.46 8.61 -3.66
N HIS A 281 -15.40 7.90 -2.54
CA HIS A 281 -15.77 8.41 -1.23
C HIS A 281 -14.82 9.50 -0.69
N GLY A 282 -15.25 10.15 0.39
CA GLY A 282 -14.46 11.16 1.11
C GLY A 282 -14.42 12.51 0.39
N TYR A 283 -13.65 13.43 0.97
CA TYR A 283 -13.37 14.75 0.40
C TYR A 283 -12.03 14.67 -0.34
N PHE A 284 -12.05 14.23 -1.60
CA PHE A 284 -10.82 14.15 -2.38
C PHE A 284 -10.40 15.55 -2.88
N GLY A 285 -9.28 16.05 -2.37
CA GLY A 285 -8.72 17.36 -2.71
C GLY A 285 -7.27 17.51 -2.23
N GLN A 286 -6.62 18.63 -2.58
CA GLN A 286 -5.19 18.83 -2.33
C GLN A 286 -4.88 19.70 -1.10
N ALA A 287 -5.88 20.43 -0.60
CA ALA A 287 -5.76 21.32 0.56
C ALA A 287 -7.06 21.27 1.38
N ASP A 288 -6.95 21.50 2.70
CA ASP A 288 -8.07 21.64 3.64
C ASP A 288 -9.04 20.43 3.71
N VAL A 289 -8.61 19.25 3.26
CA VAL A 289 -9.43 18.03 3.28
C VAL A 289 -8.97 16.96 4.27
N LEU A 290 -7.68 16.92 4.63
CA LEU A 290 -7.15 15.87 5.51
C LEU A 290 -7.75 15.99 6.92
N GLY A 291 -8.30 14.88 7.42
CA GLY A 291 -9.00 14.84 8.71
C GLY A 291 -10.51 15.05 8.61
N LEU A 292 -11.04 15.40 7.43
CA LEU A 292 -12.48 15.32 7.17
C LEU A 292 -12.96 13.85 7.15
N PRO A 293 -14.28 13.59 7.38
CA PRO A 293 -14.83 12.25 7.33
C PRO A 293 -14.42 11.49 6.06
N ASP A 294 -14.04 10.23 6.23
CA ASP A 294 -13.55 9.33 5.17
C ASP A 294 -12.37 9.85 4.35
N THR A 295 -11.62 10.84 4.88
CA THR A 295 -10.53 11.50 4.16
C THR A 295 -9.22 11.37 4.95
N GLY A 296 -8.30 10.57 4.43
CA GLY A 296 -7.05 10.26 5.12
C GLY A 296 -5.94 9.79 4.19
N GLY A 297 -5.19 8.77 4.64
CA GLY A 297 -3.99 8.28 3.95
C GLY A 297 -4.21 7.87 2.49
N GLN A 298 -5.41 7.44 2.10
CA GLN A 298 -5.74 7.11 0.72
C GLN A 298 -5.59 8.32 -0.23
N VAL A 299 -5.98 9.52 0.20
CA VAL A 299 -5.83 10.74 -0.63
C VAL A 299 -4.35 11.06 -0.83
N VAL A 300 -3.56 11.02 0.25
CA VAL A 300 -2.11 11.25 0.20
C VAL A 300 -1.44 10.22 -0.72
N TYR A 301 -1.76 8.94 -0.55
CA TYR A 301 -1.26 7.85 -1.36
C TYR A 301 -1.51 8.10 -2.85
N ILE A 302 -2.74 8.44 -3.24
CA ILE A 302 -3.11 8.62 -4.65
C ILE A 302 -2.43 9.87 -5.23
N LEU A 303 -2.35 10.97 -4.49
CA LEU A 303 -1.69 12.19 -4.98
C LEU A 303 -0.19 11.95 -5.23
N ASP A 304 0.49 11.22 -4.35
CA ASP A 304 1.90 10.86 -4.54
C ASP A 304 2.09 9.82 -5.66
N GLN A 305 1.21 8.81 -5.70
CA GLN A 305 1.16 7.81 -6.76
C GLN A 305 1.07 8.46 -8.14
N VAL A 306 0.15 9.41 -8.32
CA VAL A 306 -0.09 10.06 -9.61
C VAL A 306 1.10 10.85 -10.09
N ARG A 307 1.74 11.62 -9.19
CA ARG A 307 2.97 12.36 -9.53
C ARG A 307 4.07 11.42 -10.01
N ALA A 308 4.28 10.32 -9.31
CA ALA A 308 5.32 9.35 -9.65
C ALA A 308 5.00 8.58 -10.94
N LEU A 309 3.72 8.22 -11.16
CA LEU A 309 3.27 7.61 -12.40
C LEU A 309 3.46 8.55 -13.58
N GLU A 310 3.10 9.83 -13.46
CA GLU A 310 3.28 10.81 -14.53
C GLU A 310 4.77 11.00 -14.87
N GLU A 311 5.64 11.15 -13.87
CA GLU A 311 7.08 11.29 -14.08
C GLU A 311 7.66 10.09 -14.83
N GLU A 312 7.33 8.87 -14.40
CA GLU A 312 7.80 7.63 -15.04
C GLU A 312 7.20 7.47 -16.44
N MET A 313 5.92 7.81 -16.66
CA MET A 313 5.29 7.78 -17.98
C MET A 313 5.98 8.75 -18.95
N LEU A 314 6.20 9.99 -18.53
CA LEU A 314 6.92 10.99 -19.33
C LEU A 314 8.33 10.50 -19.68
N GLN A 315 9.02 9.89 -18.72
CA GLN A 315 10.34 9.29 -18.93
C GLN A 315 10.27 8.15 -19.96
N ARG A 316 9.33 7.21 -19.84
CA ARG A 316 9.18 6.08 -20.77
C ARG A 316 8.83 6.54 -22.18
N ILE A 317 7.84 7.41 -22.31
CA ILE A 317 7.40 7.98 -23.61
C ILE A 317 8.58 8.67 -24.30
N LYS A 318 9.33 9.51 -23.57
CA LYS A 318 10.53 10.15 -24.09
C LYS A 318 11.57 9.12 -24.51
N GLN A 319 11.85 8.12 -23.67
CA GLN A 319 12.85 7.10 -23.97
C GLN A 319 12.49 6.25 -25.20
N GLN A 320 11.20 6.05 -25.46
CA GLN A 320 10.63 5.35 -26.62
C GLN A 320 10.66 6.17 -27.92
N GLY A 321 11.03 7.46 -27.86
CA GLY A 321 11.06 8.34 -29.02
C GLY A 321 9.68 8.85 -29.43
N LEU A 322 8.72 8.87 -28.51
CA LEU A 322 7.36 9.33 -28.72
C LEU A 322 7.17 10.74 -28.15
N ASN A 323 6.22 11.48 -28.73
CA ASN A 323 5.82 12.83 -28.28
C ASN A 323 4.38 12.85 -27.74
N VAL A 324 3.91 11.70 -27.23
CA VAL A 324 2.57 11.57 -26.65
C VAL A 324 2.53 12.31 -25.31
N LYS A 325 1.45 13.03 -25.05
CA LYS A 325 1.21 13.62 -23.72
C LYS A 325 0.43 12.60 -22.91
N PRO A 326 0.99 12.04 -21.82
CA PRO A 326 0.23 11.13 -20.98
C PRO A 326 -0.97 11.86 -20.38
N LYS A 327 -2.00 11.13 -19.94
CA LYS A 327 -3.13 11.71 -19.22
C LYS A 327 -3.52 10.82 -18.04
N ILE A 328 -3.55 11.41 -16.85
CA ILE A 328 -4.01 10.71 -15.64
C ILE A 328 -5.24 11.44 -15.10
N LEU A 329 -6.34 10.70 -14.95
CA LEU A 329 -7.58 11.19 -14.33
C LEU A 329 -7.81 10.48 -13.00
N VAL A 330 -7.80 11.22 -11.90
CA VAL A 330 -8.28 10.76 -10.60
C VAL A 330 -9.76 11.08 -10.49
N VAL A 331 -10.61 10.06 -10.57
CA VAL A 331 -12.05 10.20 -10.65
C VAL A 331 -12.68 10.03 -9.26
N SER A 332 -13.26 11.10 -8.75
CA SER A 332 -13.87 11.19 -7.42
C SER A 332 -15.26 11.82 -7.46
N ARG A 333 -15.94 11.89 -6.32
CA ARG A 333 -17.26 12.49 -6.24
C ARG A 333 -17.20 14.02 -6.23
N LEU A 334 -18.10 14.66 -7.00
CA LEU A 334 -18.39 16.09 -6.87
C LEU A 334 -19.36 16.31 -5.70
N ILE A 335 -18.97 17.16 -4.76
CA ILE A 335 -19.74 17.51 -3.55
C ILE A 335 -20.06 19.02 -3.58
N PRO A 336 -21.23 19.42 -4.11
CA PRO A 336 -21.61 20.83 -4.23
C PRO A 336 -21.55 21.64 -2.93
N ASP A 337 -21.90 21.03 -1.80
CA ASP A 337 -21.98 21.71 -0.50
C ASP A 337 -20.68 21.66 0.31
N ALA A 338 -19.57 21.17 -0.28
CA ALA A 338 -18.27 21.09 0.37
C ALA A 338 -17.62 22.47 0.53
N ARG A 339 -18.04 23.23 1.55
CA ARG A 339 -17.51 24.56 1.88
C ARG A 339 -16.06 24.47 2.38
N GLY A 340 -15.22 25.39 1.93
CA GLY A 340 -13.82 25.47 2.36
C GLY A 340 -12.87 24.49 1.67
N THR A 341 -13.34 23.74 0.67
CA THR A 341 -12.52 22.79 -0.12
C THR A 341 -12.76 23.01 -1.61
N THR A 342 -11.97 22.34 -2.46
CA THR A 342 -12.17 22.32 -3.93
C THR A 342 -13.07 21.18 -4.39
N CYS A 343 -13.70 20.42 -3.49
CA CYS A 343 -14.51 19.23 -3.83
C CYS A 343 -15.79 19.54 -4.62
N ASN A 344 -16.16 20.81 -4.74
CA ASN A 344 -17.26 21.31 -5.57
C ASN A 344 -16.83 21.66 -7.01
N GLN A 345 -15.53 21.58 -7.34
CA GLN A 345 -15.00 21.85 -8.67
C GLN A 345 -14.91 20.57 -9.49
N GLU A 346 -15.52 20.55 -10.68
CA GLU A 346 -15.55 19.38 -11.56
C GLU A 346 -14.13 18.95 -12.00
N MET A 347 -13.23 19.89 -12.25
CA MET A 347 -11.86 19.61 -12.69
C MET A 347 -10.86 20.40 -11.86
N GLU A 348 -9.81 19.74 -11.40
CA GLU A 348 -8.71 20.35 -10.65
C GLU A 348 -7.36 19.77 -11.10
N PRO A 349 -6.39 20.59 -11.55
CA PRO A 349 -5.04 20.12 -11.84
C PRO A 349 -4.31 19.64 -10.57
N ILE A 350 -3.58 18.54 -10.66
CA ILE A 350 -2.78 18.04 -9.54
C ILE A 350 -1.47 18.83 -9.45
N LEU A 351 -1.16 19.34 -8.26
CA LEU A 351 0.05 20.12 -7.96
C LEU A 351 1.31 19.28 -8.21
N ASN A 352 2.33 19.94 -8.77
CA ASN A 352 3.59 19.32 -9.19
C ASN A 352 3.39 18.21 -10.24
N SER A 353 2.37 18.36 -11.09
CA SER A 353 2.13 17.52 -12.27
C SER A 353 1.74 18.42 -13.46
N SER A 354 1.93 17.93 -14.68
CA SER A 354 1.64 18.68 -15.93
C SER A 354 0.42 18.15 -16.68
N HIS A 355 0.06 16.90 -16.49
CA HIS A 355 -0.95 16.19 -17.26
C HIS A 355 -1.95 15.38 -16.42
N SER A 356 -1.91 15.57 -15.11
CA SER A 356 -2.75 14.85 -14.16
C SER A 356 -3.81 15.75 -13.54
N HIS A 357 -5.05 15.25 -13.49
CA HIS A 357 -6.20 16.02 -13.04
C HIS A 357 -7.10 15.19 -12.14
N ILE A 358 -7.73 15.83 -11.17
CA ILE A 358 -8.89 15.31 -10.46
C ILE A 358 -10.13 15.64 -11.27
N LEU A 359 -10.91 14.62 -11.61
CA LEU A 359 -12.23 14.72 -12.25
C LEU A 359 -13.29 14.36 -11.23
N ARG A 360 -14.25 15.25 -10.98
CA ARG A 360 -15.32 15.05 -10.02
C ARG A 360 -16.66 14.89 -10.69
N ILE A 361 -17.30 13.75 -10.46
CA ILE A 361 -18.62 13.41 -11.02
C ILE A 361 -19.66 13.45 -9.89
N PRO A 362 -20.80 14.13 -10.06
CA PRO A 362 -21.82 14.18 -9.01
C PRO A 362 -22.54 12.84 -8.86
N PHE A 363 -22.99 12.53 -7.65
CA PHE A 363 -24.04 11.53 -7.48
C PHE A 363 -25.40 12.10 -7.89
N ARG A 364 -26.23 11.23 -8.45
CA ARG A 364 -27.58 11.57 -8.89
C ARG A 364 -28.60 10.63 -8.27
N THR A 365 -29.72 11.23 -7.88
CA THR A 365 -30.95 10.55 -7.48
C THR A 365 -32.06 10.90 -8.48
N GLU A 366 -33.25 10.33 -8.30
CA GLU A 366 -34.44 10.71 -9.08
C GLU A 366 -34.77 12.21 -8.97
N LYS A 367 -34.35 12.87 -7.88
CA LYS A 367 -34.57 14.31 -7.63
C LYS A 367 -33.48 15.22 -8.19
N GLY A 368 -32.42 14.66 -8.79
CA GLY A 368 -31.29 15.42 -9.34
C GLY A 368 -29.97 15.14 -8.62
N VAL A 369 -29.06 16.12 -8.66
CA VAL A 369 -27.70 15.99 -8.09
C VAL A 369 -27.77 15.99 -6.56
N LEU A 370 -27.19 14.97 -5.93
CA LEU A 370 -27.08 14.88 -4.46
C LEU A 370 -25.95 15.77 -3.96
N ARG A 371 -26.32 16.81 -3.19
CA ARG A 371 -25.42 17.92 -2.87
C ARG A 371 -24.50 17.70 -1.67
N GLN A 372 -25.00 16.99 -0.67
CA GLN A 372 -24.32 16.76 0.61
C GLN A 372 -23.34 15.58 0.56
N TRP A 373 -22.36 15.57 1.46
CA TRP A 373 -21.46 14.43 1.66
C TRP A 373 -22.24 13.16 2.06
N VAL A 374 -21.70 12.01 1.68
CA VAL A 374 -22.24 10.68 1.99
C VAL A 374 -21.09 9.84 2.51
N SER A 375 -21.33 9.14 3.62
CA SER A 375 -20.40 8.16 4.19
C SER A 375 -20.05 7.08 3.17
N ARG A 376 -18.81 6.59 3.21
CA ARG A 376 -18.36 5.46 2.41
C ARG A 376 -19.19 4.19 2.63
N PHE A 377 -19.85 4.06 3.79
CA PHE A 377 -20.76 2.95 4.09
C PHE A 377 -22.13 3.09 3.40
N ASP A 378 -22.54 4.31 3.03
CA ASP A 378 -23.89 4.59 2.51
C ASP A 378 -23.88 4.83 0.98
N ILE A 379 -22.74 4.56 0.33
CA ILE A 379 -22.45 5.02 -1.04
C ILE A 379 -23.02 4.13 -2.14
N TYR A 380 -23.34 2.88 -1.82
CA TYR A 380 -23.65 1.82 -2.77
C TYR A 380 -24.83 2.09 -3.73
N PRO A 381 -25.93 2.75 -3.33
CA PRO A 381 -27.03 3.10 -4.25
C PRO A 381 -26.60 3.91 -5.48
N TYR A 382 -25.54 4.71 -5.35
CA TYR A 382 -25.14 5.69 -6.37
C TYR A 382 -24.11 5.15 -7.36
N LEU A 383 -23.37 4.10 -6.98
CA LEU A 383 -22.17 3.66 -7.70
C LEU A 383 -22.44 3.21 -9.14
N GLU A 384 -23.58 2.57 -9.42
CA GLU A 384 -23.89 2.13 -10.77
C GLU A 384 -24.13 3.30 -11.73
N ASN A 385 -24.93 4.28 -11.32
CA ASN A 385 -25.20 5.46 -12.15
C ASN A 385 -23.96 6.33 -12.25
N TYR A 386 -23.20 6.46 -11.16
CA TYR A 386 -21.90 7.11 -11.17
C TYR A 386 -20.93 6.46 -12.17
N ALA A 387 -20.87 5.13 -12.25
CA ALA A 387 -20.03 4.43 -13.22
C ALA A 387 -20.45 4.74 -14.68
N LYS A 388 -21.76 4.89 -14.94
CA LYS A 388 -22.27 5.29 -16.27
C LYS A 388 -21.86 6.72 -16.61
N ASP A 389 -22.07 7.66 -15.70
CA ASP A 389 -21.76 9.08 -15.89
C ASP A 389 -20.24 9.29 -16.03
N ALA A 390 -19.45 8.66 -15.15
CA ALA A 390 -17.99 8.68 -15.22
C ALA A 390 -17.49 8.07 -16.53
N SER A 391 -18.05 6.93 -16.97
CA SER A 391 -17.69 6.30 -18.25
C SER A 391 -17.81 7.26 -19.43
N ALA A 392 -18.92 8.00 -19.51
CA ALA A 392 -19.15 8.94 -20.60
C ALA A 392 -18.13 10.09 -20.56
N LYS A 393 -17.92 10.68 -19.38
CA LYS A 393 -17.01 11.83 -19.20
C LYS A 393 -15.54 11.47 -19.42
N ILE A 394 -15.12 10.28 -18.98
CA ILE A 394 -13.75 9.78 -19.18
C ILE A 394 -13.45 9.61 -20.67
N LEU A 395 -14.35 8.97 -21.42
CA LEU A 395 -14.17 8.75 -22.86
C LEU A 395 -14.13 10.06 -23.64
N GLU A 396 -14.99 11.02 -23.26
CA GLU A 396 -14.98 12.38 -23.81
C GLU A 396 -13.62 13.07 -23.57
N LEU A 397 -13.14 13.08 -22.33
CA LEU A 397 -11.91 13.78 -21.97
C LEU A 397 -10.66 13.09 -22.52
N MET A 398 -10.60 11.76 -22.55
CA MET A 398 -9.41 11.02 -23.01
C MET A 398 -9.33 10.87 -24.53
N GLU A 399 -10.38 11.26 -25.27
CA GLU A 399 -10.48 11.08 -26.73
C GLU A 399 -10.22 9.61 -27.14
N GLY A 400 -10.63 8.68 -26.29
CA GLY A 400 -10.30 7.26 -26.41
C GLY A 400 -10.53 6.50 -25.10
N LYS A 401 -10.30 5.19 -25.14
CA LYS A 401 -10.35 4.36 -23.94
C LYS A 401 -9.07 4.56 -23.09
N PRO A 402 -9.17 4.40 -21.75
CA PRO A 402 -7.97 4.31 -20.93
C PRO A 402 -7.18 3.04 -21.25
N ASP A 403 -5.87 3.10 -21.04
CA ASP A 403 -4.98 1.94 -21.18
C ASP A 403 -4.92 1.12 -19.89
N LEU A 404 -5.10 1.80 -18.75
CA LEU A 404 -5.10 1.21 -17.41
C LEU A 404 -6.17 1.87 -16.53
N ILE A 405 -6.95 1.05 -15.82
CA ILE A 405 -7.89 1.50 -14.78
C ILE A 405 -7.44 0.94 -13.44
N ILE A 406 -7.33 1.80 -12.42
CA ILE A 406 -6.97 1.43 -11.05
C ILE A 406 -8.13 1.78 -10.13
N GLY A 407 -8.71 0.78 -9.47
CA GLY A 407 -9.67 0.98 -8.38
C GLY A 407 -8.96 1.19 -7.05
N ASN A 408 -9.52 2.04 -6.18
CA ASN A 408 -9.07 2.21 -4.80
C ASN A 408 -10.25 2.05 -3.84
N TYR A 409 -10.05 1.24 -2.79
CA TYR A 409 -11.07 0.89 -1.80
C TYR A 409 -12.31 0.21 -2.42
N THR A 410 -13.27 -0.24 -1.62
CA THR A 410 -14.40 -1.05 -2.10
C THR A 410 -15.21 -0.38 -3.21
N ASP A 411 -15.57 0.89 -3.04
CA ASP A 411 -16.39 1.66 -3.98
C ASP A 411 -15.65 1.94 -5.30
N GLY A 412 -14.40 2.40 -5.22
CA GLY A 412 -13.56 2.63 -6.39
C GLY A 412 -13.22 1.33 -7.12
N ASN A 413 -12.97 0.24 -6.39
CA ASN A 413 -12.73 -1.10 -6.97
C ASN A 413 -13.95 -1.62 -7.72
N LEU A 414 -15.15 -1.48 -7.15
CA LEU A 414 -16.38 -1.89 -7.83
C LEU A 414 -16.63 -1.09 -9.11
N VAL A 415 -16.52 0.24 -9.06
CA VAL A 415 -16.71 1.09 -10.25
C VAL A 415 -15.64 0.84 -11.30
N ALA A 416 -14.38 0.63 -10.89
CA ALA A 416 -13.30 0.21 -11.78
C ALA A 416 -13.63 -1.11 -12.48
N SER A 417 -14.20 -2.10 -11.77
CA SER A 417 -14.61 -3.37 -12.36
C SER A 417 -15.74 -3.22 -13.37
N LEU A 418 -16.75 -2.40 -13.07
CA LEU A 418 -17.84 -2.11 -14.00
C LEU A 418 -17.31 -1.46 -15.29
N LEU A 419 -16.40 -0.48 -15.17
CA LEU A 419 -15.85 0.23 -16.32
C LEU A 419 -14.88 -0.63 -17.13
N ALA A 420 -13.96 -1.33 -16.47
CA ALA A 420 -12.97 -2.18 -17.12
C ALA A 420 -13.63 -3.31 -17.92
N ASN A 421 -14.67 -3.94 -17.36
CA ASN A 421 -15.46 -4.95 -18.07
C ASN A 421 -16.17 -4.37 -19.29
N LYS A 422 -16.76 -3.18 -19.16
CA LYS A 422 -17.46 -2.50 -20.27
C LYS A 422 -16.51 -2.11 -21.41
N LEU A 423 -15.32 -1.62 -21.09
CA LEU A 423 -14.36 -1.09 -22.07
C LEU A 423 -13.30 -2.09 -22.53
N GLY A 424 -13.22 -3.27 -21.90
CA GLY A 424 -12.19 -4.27 -22.18
C GLY A 424 -10.77 -3.81 -21.78
N VAL A 425 -10.65 -2.99 -20.74
CA VAL A 425 -9.39 -2.36 -20.30
C VAL A 425 -8.75 -3.17 -19.17
N THR A 426 -7.41 -3.10 -19.05
CA THR A 426 -6.68 -3.78 -17.97
C THR A 426 -7.01 -3.13 -16.63
N GLN A 427 -7.33 -3.94 -15.63
CA GLN A 427 -7.75 -3.47 -14.31
C GLN A 427 -6.74 -3.86 -13.21
N GLY A 428 -6.24 -2.84 -12.51
CA GLY A 428 -5.62 -2.97 -11.18
C GLY A 428 -6.59 -2.61 -10.05
N THR A 429 -6.44 -3.22 -8.88
CA THR A 429 -7.17 -2.81 -7.66
C THR A 429 -6.23 -2.63 -6.48
N ILE A 430 -6.56 -1.69 -5.61
CA ILE A 430 -5.87 -1.42 -4.34
C ILE A 430 -6.95 -1.38 -3.25
N ALA A 431 -6.89 -2.29 -2.28
CA ALA A 431 -7.91 -2.30 -1.23
C ALA A 431 -7.76 -1.12 -0.25
N HIS A 432 -6.52 -0.74 0.09
CA HIS A 432 -6.17 0.14 1.23
C HIS A 432 -6.54 -0.43 2.60
N ALA A 433 -7.77 -0.94 2.74
CA ALA A 433 -8.24 -1.67 3.90
C ALA A 433 -9.41 -2.59 3.51
N LEU A 434 -9.53 -3.74 4.18
CA LEU A 434 -10.70 -4.62 4.08
C LEU A 434 -11.43 -4.66 5.42
N GLU A 435 -12.63 -4.07 5.46
CA GLU A 435 -13.36 -3.81 6.71
C GLU A 435 -13.73 -5.11 7.46
N LYS A 436 -13.89 -6.23 6.76
CA LYS A 436 -14.15 -7.55 7.39
C LYS A 436 -13.11 -7.96 8.43
N THR A 437 -11.87 -7.47 8.31
CA THR A 437 -10.80 -7.76 9.29
C THR A 437 -10.70 -6.74 10.42
N LYS A 438 -11.34 -5.58 10.26
CA LYS A 438 -11.37 -4.50 11.25
C LYS A 438 -12.56 -4.62 12.20
N TYR A 439 -13.65 -5.25 11.74
CA TYR A 439 -14.83 -5.52 12.55
C TYR A 439 -14.93 -7.02 12.80
N GLU A 440 -14.59 -7.46 14.02
CA GLU A 440 -14.57 -8.87 14.36
C GLU A 440 -15.93 -9.54 14.20
N ASP A 441 -15.94 -10.74 13.59
CA ASP A 441 -17.14 -11.52 13.27
C ASP A 441 -18.21 -10.76 12.46
N SER A 442 -17.85 -9.67 11.78
CA SER A 442 -18.80 -8.84 11.03
C SER A 442 -19.47 -9.57 9.87
N ASP A 443 -18.85 -10.65 9.39
CA ASP A 443 -19.43 -11.52 8.36
C ASP A 443 -20.57 -12.38 8.91
N VAL A 444 -20.36 -13.11 10.00
CA VAL A 444 -21.39 -13.96 10.61
C VAL A 444 -22.45 -13.18 11.38
N LYS A 445 -22.09 -12.02 11.94
CA LYS A 445 -23.01 -11.09 12.62
C LYS A 445 -23.49 -9.96 11.72
N TRP A 446 -23.33 -10.06 10.40
CA TRP A 446 -23.57 -8.97 9.46
C TRP A 446 -24.94 -8.30 9.63
N LYS A 447 -26.01 -9.06 9.87
CA LYS A 447 -27.37 -8.53 10.08
C LYS A 447 -27.44 -7.48 11.19
N GLN A 448 -26.57 -7.57 12.21
CA GLN A 448 -26.49 -6.61 13.32
C GLN A 448 -25.76 -5.32 12.92
N PHE A 449 -24.76 -5.45 12.03
CA PHE A 449 -23.95 -4.33 11.54
C PHE A 449 -24.58 -3.62 10.34
N ASP A 450 -25.40 -4.33 9.56
CA ASP A 450 -25.90 -3.88 8.27
C ASP A 450 -26.71 -2.58 8.33
N PRO A 451 -27.57 -2.33 9.34
CA PRO A 451 -28.29 -1.05 9.45
C PRO A 451 -27.40 0.19 9.57
N LYS A 452 -26.13 0.02 9.97
CA LYS A 452 -25.18 1.14 10.18
C LYS A 452 -24.04 1.17 9.17
N TYR A 453 -23.53 0.01 8.77
CA TYR A 453 -22.31 -0.09 7.96
C TYR A 453 -22.54 -0.70 6.58
N HIS A 454 -23.72 -1.28 6.33
CA HIS A 454 -24.09 -1.90 5.06
C HIS A 454 -23.04 -2.91 4.56
N PHE A 455 -22.51 -3.74 5.47
CA PHE A 455 -21.49 -4.74 5.15
C PHE A 455 -21.96 -5.79 4.15
N SER A 456 -23.26 -6.03 4.03
CA SER A 456 -23.82 -6.85 2.94
C SER A 456 -23.44 -6.31 1.57
N CYS A 457 -23.53 -5.00 1.35
CA CYS A 457 -23.08 -4.36 0.13
C CYS A 457 -21.55 -4.41 0.03
N GLN A 458 -20.86 -4.05 1.11
CA GLN A 458 -19.40 -3.92 1.11
C GLN A 458 -18.70 -5.24 0.78
N PHE A 459 -18.98 -6.31 1.51
CA PHE A 459 -18.29 -7.59 1.34
C PHE A 459 -18.63 -8.24 -0.01
N THR A 460 -19.85 -8.02 -0.51
CA THR A 460 -20.25 -8.42 -1.85
C THR A 460 -19.45 -7.66 -2.92
N ALA A 461 -19.30 -6.34 -2.78
CA ALA A 461 -18.52 -5.52 -3.71
C ALA A 461 -17.03 -5.86 -3.68
N ASP A 462 -16.46 -6.08 -2.49
CA ASP A 462 -15.08 -6.52 -2.32
C ASP A 462 -14.85 -7.85 -3.04
N LEU A 463 -15.69 -8.86 -2.76
CA LEU A 463 -15.58 -10.18 -3.37
C LEU A 463 -15.67 -10.14 -4.90
N LEU A 464 -16.57 -9.33 -5.43
CA LEU A 464 -16.74 -9.09 -6.87
C LEU A 464 -15.48 -8.45 -7.48
N ALA A 465 -14.99 -7.36 -6.89
CA ALA A 465 -13.90 -6.59 -7.48
C ALA A 465 -12.54 -7.31 -7.38
N MET A 466 -12.28 -8.03 -6.29
CA MET A 466 -11.07 -8.86 -6.15
C MET A 466 -10.96 -9.92 -7.26
N ASN A 467 -12.09 -10.51 -7.63
CA ASN A 467 -12.12 -11.56 -8.66
C ASN A 467 -12.14 -11.00 -10.08
N ALA A 468 -12.70 -9.81 -10.29
CA ALA A 468 -12.69 -9.12 -11.58
C ALA A 468 -11.32 -8.52 -11.96
N ALA A 469 -10.51 -8.15 -10.98
CA ALA A 469 -9.20 -7.53 -11.21
C ALA A 469 -8.23 -8.43 -12.00
N ASP A 470 -7.51 -7.83 -12.95
CA ASP A 470 -6.41 -8.50 -13.67
C ASP A 470 -5.19 -8.65 -12.77
N PHE A 471 -4.92 -7.65 -11.94
CA PHE A 471 -3.92 -7.69 -10.87
C PHE A 471 -4.37 -6.88 -9.64
N ILE A 472 -3.83 -7.25 -8.48
CA ILE A 472 -4.10 -6.62 -7.19
C ILE A 472 -2.77 -6.09 -6.64
N ILE A 473 -2.75 -4.82 -6.28
CA ILE A 473 -1.61 -4.19 -5.62
C ILE A 473 -1.89 -4.13 -4.12
N THR A 474 -0.92 -4.59 -3.34
CA THR A 474 -0.90 -4.48 -1.89
C THR A 474 0.39 -3.79 -1.44
N SER A 475 0.34 -3.17 -0.27
CA SER A 475 1.52 -2.47 0.28
C SER A 475 2.47 -3.44 1.02
N THR A 476 1.96 -4.58 1.49
CA THR A 476 2.69 -5.55 2.32
C THR A 476 2.25 -6.98 2.03
N TYR A 477 3.11 -7.94 2.38
CA TYR A 477 2.75 -9.35 2.42
C TYR A 477 1.65 -9.62 3.45
N GLN A 478 1.72 -8.95 4.60
CA GLN A 478 0.72 -9.01 5.68
C GLN A 478 -0.70 -8.72 5.18
N GLU A 479 -0.87 -7.78 4.26
CA GLU A 479 -2.17 -7.46 3.66
C GLU A 479 -2.77 -8.67 2.92
N ILE A 480 -1.94 -9.46 2.24
CA ILE A 480 -2.39 -10.63 1.48
C ILE A 480 -2.57 -11.83 2.39
N ALA A 481 -1.48 -12.29 3.01
CA ALA A 481 -1.38 -13.58 3.69
C ALA A 481 -0.98 -13.44 5.16
N GLY A 482 -0.91 -12.23 5.71
CA GLY A 482 -0.73 -12.04 7.14
C GLY A 482 0.63 -12.49 7.65
N SER A 483 0.66 -12.96 8.90
CA SER A 483 1.84 -13.47 9.57
C SER A 483 1.74 -14.99 9.76
N GLU A 484 2.70 -15.60 10.45
CA GLU A 484 2.60 -17.00 10.85
C GLU A 484 1.36 -17.26 11.74
N THR A 485 1.02 -16.31 12.60
CA THR A 485 -0.03 -16.47 13.62
C THR A 485 -1.37 -15.87 13.24
N ARG A 486 -1.39 -14.81 12.42
CA ARG A 486 -2.60 -14.07 12.05
C ARG A 486 -2.84 -14.12 10.55
N PRO A 487 -4.05 -14.46 10.07
CA PRO A 487 -4.36 -14.47 8.64
C PRO A 487 -4.33 -13.06 8.05
N GLY A 488 -4.00 -13.00 6.76
CA GLY A 488 -4.00 -11.75 6.00
C GLY A 488 -5.39 -11.18 5.78
N GLN A 489 -5.45 -9.92 5.34
CA GLN A 489 -6.72 -9.26 5.05
C GLN A 489 -7.46 -9.97 3.90
N TYR A 490 -6.77 -10.19 2.77
CA TYR A 490 -7.31 -10.95 1.65
C TYR A 490 -7.52 -12.43 2.00
N GLU A 491 -6.59 -13.06 2.72
CA GLU A 491 -6.73 -14.45 3.16
C GLU A 491 -8.01 -14.70 3.96
N SER A 492 -8.43 -13.73 4.78
CA SER A 492 -9.69 -13.84 5.52
C SER A 492 -10.94 -13.92 4.61
N HIS A 493 -10.82 -13.57 3.33
CA HIS A 493 -11.89 -13.68 2.33
C HIS A 493 -11.81 -14.99 1.51
N THR A 494 -10.85 -15.88 1.81
CA THR A 494 -10.74 -17.18 1.14
C THR A 494 -11.97 -18.05 1.39
N ALA A 495 -12.42 -18.14 2.64
CA ALA A 495 -13.65 -18.83 3.00
C ALA A 495 -14.35 -18.10 4.15
N PHE A 496 -15.59 -17.67 3.93
CA PHE A 496 -16.41 -17.00 4.94
C PHE A 496 -17.90 -17.15 4.64
N THR A 497 -18.76 -16.77 5.59
CA THR A 497 -20.21 -16.87 5.42
C THR A 497 -20.93 -15.66 5.97
N MET A 498 -22.00 -15.27 5.28
CA MET A 498 -22.96 -14.26 5.69
C MET A 498 -24.31 -14.97 5.85
N PRO A 499 -24.63 -15.53 7.04
CA PRO A 499 -25.80 -16.38 7.20
C PRO A 499 -27.09 -15.70 6.77
N GLY A 500 -27.89 -16.39 5.95
CA GLY A 500 -29.10 -15.85 5.32
C GLY A 500 -28.87 -15.03 4.04
N LEU A 501 -27.63 -14.91 3.55
CA LEU A 501 -27.29 -14.20 2.31
C LEU A 501 -26.53 -15.09 1.31
N TYR A 502 -25.29 -15.46 1.63
CA TYR A 502 -24.49 -16.44 0.87
C TYR A 502 -23.33 -16.97 1.70
N ARG A 503 -22.75 -18.09 1.24
CA ARG A 503 -21.53 -18.70 1.77
C ARG A 503 -20.43 -18.64 0.70
N ALA A 504 -19.34 -17.93 0.96
CA ALA A 504 -18.18 -17.94 0.07
C ALA A 504 -17.27 -19.11 0.46
N VAL A 505 -17.35 -20.22 -0.27
CA VAL A 505 -16.54 -21.43 -0.03
C VAL A 505 -15.14 -21.31 -0.62
N SER A 506 -15.00 -20.49 -1.66
CA SER A 506 -13.74 -20.12 -2.30
C SER A 506 -13.89 -18.71 -2.85
N GLY A 507 -13.63 -17.72 -1.99
CA GLY A 507 -13.81 -16.31 -2.31
C GLY A 507 -12.60 -15.70 -3.01
N ILE A 508 -11.39 -15.97 -2.50
CA ILE A 508 -10.12 -15.54 -3.11
C ILE A 508 -9.01 -16.53 -2.76
N ASN A 509 -8.02 -16.67 -3.63
CA ASN A 509 -6.84 -17.49 -3.38
C ASN A 509 -5.60 -16.61 -3.26
N VAL A 510 -4.95 -16.61 -2.09
CA VAL A 510 -3.73 -15.82 -1.83
C VAL A 510 -2.54 -16.24 -2.72
N PHE A 511 -2.57 -17.44 -3.30
CA PHE A 511 -1.58 -17.92 -4.26
C PHE A 511 -1.93 -17.58 -5.72
N ASP A 512 -2.99 -16.81 -5.97
CA ASP A 512 -3.31 -16.32 -7.30
C ASP A 512 -2.19 -15.37 -7.77
N PRO A 513 -1.61 -15.59 -8.96
CA PRO A 513 -0.56 -14.74 -9.50
C PRO A 513 -1.03 -13.33 -9.83
N LYS A 514 -2.28 -12.94 -9.58
CA LYS A 514 -2.72 -11.54 -9.65
C LYS A 514 -2.19 -10.68 -8.49
N PHE A 515 -1.82 -11.28 -7.36
CA PHE A 515 -1.34 -10.53 -6.19
C PHE A 515 0.10 -10.03 -6.37
N ASN A 516 0.30 -8.73 -6.16
CA ASN A 516 1.59 -8.08 -6.23
C ASN A 516 1.82 -7.12 -5.07
N ILE A 517 3.03 -7.13 -4.52
CA ILE A 517 3.47 -6.16 -3.51
C ILE A 517 4.21 -5.01 -4.21
N ALA A 518 3.59 -3.83 -4.19
CA ALA A 518 4.21 -2.58 -4.58
C ALA A 518 4.07 -1.61 -3.40
N ALA A 519 5.10 -1.60 -2.55
CA ALA A 519 5.11 -0.75 -1.37
C ALA A 519 5.25 0.73 -1.78
N PRO A 520 4.45 1.64 -1.18
CA PRO A 520 4.60 3.07 -1.40
C PRO A 520 5.89 3.58 -0.74
N GLY A 521 6.29 4.80 -1.10
CA GLY A 521 7.43 5.50 -0.48
C GLY A 521 7.03 6.76 0.27
N ALA A 522 8.04 7.50 0.70
CA ALA A 522 7.88 8.89 1.15
C ALA A 522 8.25 9.87 0.02
N GLU A 523 7.67 11.07 0.06
CA GLU A 523 7.95 12.12 -0.92
C GLU A 523 9.38 12.66 -0.74
N GLN A 524 10.25 12.35 -1.70
CA GLN A 524 11.70 12.63 -1.64
C GLN A 524 12.06 14.13 -1.64
N SER A 525 11.12 15.00 -2.02
CA SER A 525 11.28 16.46 -1.89
C SER A 525 11.05 16.96 -0.47
N THR A 526 10.32 16.18 0.34
CA THR A 526 9.93 16.50 1.71
C THR A 526 10.81 15.73 2.70
N TYR A 527 10.92 14.41 2.53
CA TYR A 527 11.73 13.52 3.36
C TYR A 527 13.00 13.16 2.60
N PHE A 528 14.15 13.42 3.22
CA PHE A 528 15.47 13.24 2.61
C PHE A 528 16.53 13.19 3.72
N PRO A 529 17.73 12.63 3.45
CA PRO A 529 18.75 12.42 4.47
C PRO A 529 19.13 13.70 5.22
N PHE A 530 19.21 13.61 6.55
CA PHE A 530 19.60 14.76 7.41
C PHE A 530 20.98 15.35 7.07
N THR A 531 21.84 14.57 6.41
CA THR A 531 23.19 14.94 5.93
C THR A 531 23.17 15.94 4.78
N GLU A 532 22.07 16.08 4.04
CA GLU A 532 21.92 17.01 2.92
C GLU A 532 21.66 18.45 3.41
N LYS A 533 22.68 19.06 4.02
CA LYS A 533 22.57 20.37 4.69
C LYS A 533 22.03 21.50 3.82
N GLN A 534 22.25 21.43 2.51
CA GLN A 534 21.80 22.44 1.54
C GLN A 534 20.29 22.39 1.25
N LYS A 535 19.65 21.22 1.44
CA LYS A 535 18.20 21.05 1.25
C LYS A 535 17.38 21.31 2.52
N ARG A 536 18.03 21.44 3.68
CA ARG A 536 17.37 21.58 4.99
C ARG A 536 16.45 22.80 5.02
N PHE A 537 15.28 22.64 5.62
CA PHE A 537 14.30 23.72 5.74
C PHE A 537 14.64 24.63 6.93
N SER A 538 15.71 25.41 6.78
CA SER A 538 16.28 26.23 7.86
C SER A 538 15.31 27.25 8.45
N THR A 539 14.30 27.66 7.69
CA THR A 539 13.22 28.57 8.14
C THR A 539 12.41 28.00 9.31
N PHE A 540 12.29 26.69 9.45
CA PHE A 540 11.57 26.06 10.56
C PHE A 540 12.41 25.88 11.83
N ARG A 541 13.74 26.09 11.78
CA ARG A 541 14.61 25.86 12.94
C ARG A 541 14.22 26.64 14.19
N PRO A 542 13.86 27.94 14.13
CA PRO A 542 13.41 28.66 15.33
C PRO A 542 12.16 28.03 15.94
N ALA A 543 11.17 27.69 15.11
CA ALA A 543 9.93 27.06 15.56
C ALA A 543 10.19 25.66 16.15
N ILE A 544 11.03 24.84 15.53
CA ILE A 544 11.38 23.50 16.04
C ILE A 544 12.17 23.59 17.35
N ASN A 545 13.08 24.56 17.47
CA ASN A 545 13.82 24.77 18.72
C ASN A 545 12.90 25.20 19.87
N GLU A 546 11.93 26.06 19.59
CA GLU A 546 10.87 26.41 20.54
C GLU A 546 10.07 25.16 20.93
N LEU A 547 9.62 24.41 19.93
CA LEU A 547 8.80 23.21 20.10
C LEU A 547 9.48 22.16 20.98
N LEU A 548 10.78 21.93 20.78
CA LEU A 548 11.54 20.91 21.50
C LEU A 548 12.07 21.38 22.86
N TYR A 549 12.53 22.64 22.96
CA TYR A 549 13.40 23.06 24.06
C TYR A 549 12.89 24.24 24.87
N SER A 550 11.73 24.83 24.53
CA SER A 550 11.09 25.84 25.38
C SER A 550 10.79 25.26 26.77
N ASN A 551 10.88 26.10 27.79
CA ASN A 551 10.45 25.75 29.16
C ASN A 551 9.00 26.16 29.41
N GLU A 552 8.37 26.83 28.45
CA GLU A 552 6.96 27.21 28.52
C GLU A 552 6.09 26.03 28.11
N GLU A 553 4.94 25.93 28.76
CA GLU A 553 3.86 25.00 28.40
C GLU A 553 2.74 25.81 27.74
N ASN A 554 2.23 25.34 26.61
CA ASN A 554 1.20 26.03 25.85
C ASN A 554 0.32 25.01 25.09
N ASN A 555 -0.45 25.50 24.09
CA ASN A 555 -1.34 24.64 23.31
C ASN A 555 -0.60 23.75 22.28
N GLU A 556 0.70 23.96 22.05
CA GLU A 556 1.53 23.15 21.15
C GLU A 556 2.39 22.12 21.89
N HIS A 557 2.77 22.36 23.14
CA HIS A 557 3.61 21.43 23.92
C HIS A 557 3.47 21.58 25.44
N ILE A 558 3.72 20.47 26.14
CA ILE A 558 3.83 20.39 27.61
C ILE A 558 5.08 19.61 28.05
N GLY A 559 5.52 19.80 29.29
CA GLY A 559 6.79 19.27 29.79
C GLY A 559 8.01 20.04 29.23
N PHE A 560 9.23 19.62 29.55
CA PHE A 560 10.46 20.25 29.05
C PHE A 560 11.63 19.28 29.11
N LEU A 561 12.69 19.57 28.34
CA LEU A 561 13.92 18.78 28.32
C LEU A 561 15.02 19.51 29.09
N ALA A 562 15.36 19.01 30.28
CA ALA A 562 16.35 19.63 31.17
C ALA A 562 17.78 19.53 30.60
N ASP A 563 18.15 18.38 30.04
CA ASP A 563 19.43 18.17 29.37
C ASP A 563 19.27 18.14 27.85
N ARG A 564 19.52 19.28 27.21
CA ARG A 564 19.42 19.44 25.74
C ARG A 564 20.50 18.71 24.95
N LYS A 565 21.54 18.17 25.62
CA LYS A 565 22.64 17.45 24.96
C LYS A 565 22.35 15.96 24.78
N LYS A 566 21.36 15.42 25.52
CA LYS A 566 20.96 14.03 25.36
C LYS A 566 20.34 13.79 23.99
N PRO A 567 20.61 12.65 23.35
CA PRO A 567 19.84 12.20 22.20
C PRO A 567 18.35 12.11 22.53
N ILE A 568 17.51 12.26 21.51
CA ILE A 568 16.07 12.18 21.64
C ILE A 568 15.56 10.86 21.05
N ILE A 569 14.77 10.11 21.81
CA ILE A 569 13.86 9.12 21.22
C ILE A 569 12.54 9.81 20.90
N PHE A 570 12.09 9.65 19.65
CA PHE A 570 11.00 10.40 19.05
C PHE A 570 9.91 9.44 18.56
N SER A 571 8.64 9.75 18.83
CA SER A 571 7.50 9.04 18.24
C SER A 571 6.43 10.02 17.81
N MET A 572 5.84 9.79 16.63
CA MET A 572 4.78 10.63 16.07
C MET A 572 3.70 9.74 15.47
N ALA A 573 2.48 9.85 15.98
CA ALA A 573 1.32 9.11 15.48
C ALA A 573 0.00 9.75 15.93
N ARG A 574 -1.11 9.21 15.43
CA ARG A 574 -2.43 9.44 16.06
C ARG A 574 -2.42 8.89 17.48
N PHE A 575 -3.20 9.51 18.36
CA PHE A 575 -3.18 9.20 19.78
C PHE A 575 -4.34 8.25 20.12
N ASP A 576 -4.18 6.98 19.74
CA ASP A 576 -5.16 5.92 19.98
C ASP A 576 -4.52 4.69 20.64
N THR A 577 -5.37 3.78 21.12
CA THR A 577 -4.96 2.58 21.86
C THR A 577 -4.00 1.69 21.05
N VAL A 578 -4.22 1.58 19.74
CA VAL A 578 -3.45 0.71 18.86
C VAL A 578 -2.07 1.29 18.62
N LYS A 579 -1.95 2.63 18.48
CA LYS A 579 -0.65 3.31 18.33
C LYS A 579 0.22 3.26 19.58
N ASN A 580 -0.38 3.09 20.76
CA ASN A 580 0.30 2.72 22.00
C ASN A 580 1.43 3.68 22.41
N LEU A 581 1.23 4.98 22.17
CA LEU A 581 2.18 6.02 22.58
C LEU A 581 2.30 6.13 24.11
N SER A 582 1.20 5.86 24.83
CA SER A 582 1.22 5.73 26.29
C SER A 582 2.07 4.55 26.75
N GLY A 583 2.04 3.42 26.05
CA GLY A 583 2.87 2.24 26.34
C GLY A 583 4.36 2.56 26.23
N LEU A 584 4.80 3.20 25.16
CA LEU A 584 6.19 3.66 25.02
C LEU A 584 6.63 4.55 26.18
N THR A 585 5.74 5.44 26.63
CA THR A 585 6.06 6.31 27.77
C THR A 585 6.15 5.53 29.08
N GLU A 586 5.30 4.52 29.28
CA GLU A 586 5.42 3.61 30.41
C GLU A 586 6.76 2.86 30.40
N TRP A 587 7.16 2.33 29.24
CA TRP A 587 8.43 1.62 29.07
C TRP A 587 9.63 2.53 29.40
N TYR A 588 9.60 3.77 28.90
CA TYR A 588 10.60 4.80 29.22
C TYR A 588 10.62 5.12 30.71
N GLY A 589 9.45 5.32 31.33
CA GLY A 589 9.32 5.67 32.74
C GLY A 589 9.88 4.62 33.70
N LYS A 590 9.64 3.33 33.40
CA LYS A 590 10.16 2.18 34.16
C LYS A 590 11.68 2.01 34.03
N ASN A 591 12.23 2.27 32.83
CA ASN A 591 13.62 1.99 32.53
C ASN A 591 14.55 3.17 32.88
N LYS A 592 15.06 3.19 34.11
CA LYS A 592 16.02 4.22 34.58
C LYS A 592 17.29 4.32 33.71
N LYS A 593 17.77 3.19 33.18
CA LYS A 593 18.96 3.14 32.30
C LYS A 593 18.69 3.93 31.02
N LEU A 594 17.54 3.70 30.37
CA LEU A 594 17.12 4.43 29.19
C LEU A 594 16.96 5.94 29.46
N ARG A 595 16.31 6.32 30.56
CA ARG A 595 16.13 7.73 30.99
C ARG A 595 17.45 8.47 31.19
N ASN A 596 18.48 7.78 31.68
CA ASN A 596 19.82 8.35 31.84
C ASN A 596 20.52 8.60 30.50
N LEU A 597 20.19 7.83 29.46
CA LEU A 597 20.81 7.91 28.14
C LEU A 597 20.16 8.95 27.23
N VAL A 598 18.82 9.06 27.24
CA VAL A 598 18.06 9.83 26.23
C VAL A 598 16.88 10.59 26.83
N ASN A 599 16.42 11.61 26.11
CA ASN A 599 15.15 12.30 26.33
C ASN A 599 14.02 11.65 25.53
N LEU A 600 12.78 11.74 26.01
CA LEU A 600 11.58 11.27 25.30
C LEU A 600 10.80 12.44 24.68
N VAL A 601 10.49 12.33 23.38
CA VAL A 601 9.58 13.26 22.69
C VAL A 601 8.44 12.47 22.06
N ILE A 602 7.21 12.80 22.44
CA ILE A 602 5.98 12.23 21.88
C ILE A 602 5.22 13.32 21.14
N VAL A 603 4.78 13.04 19.91
CA VAL A 603 3.95 13.93 19.10
C VAL A 603 2.62 13.23 18.80
N GLY A 604 1.52 13.82 19.25
CA GLY A 604 0.20 13.30 18.96
C GLY A 604 -0.84 13.72 19.99
N GLY A 605 -2.10 13.78 19.53
CA GLY A 605 -3.25 14.07 20.37
C GLY A 605 -3.32 15.49 20.90
N PHE A 606 -4.30 15.71 21.77
CA PHE A 606 -4.46 16.92 22.56
C PHE A 606 -3.93 16.71 23.99
N PHE A 607 -3.66 17.78 24.72
CA PHE A 607 -3.27 17.68 26.14
C PHE A 607 -4.48 17.56 27.08
N ASP A 608 -5.66 18.00 26.64
CA ASP A 608 -6.88 18.00 27.43
C ASP A 608 -7.88 16.99 26.85
N PRO A 609 -8.31 15.97 27.63
CA PRO A 609 -9.28 14.98 27.18
C PRO A 609 -10.59 15.59 26.68
N SER A 610 -11.00 16.75 27.21
CA SER A 610 -12.26 17.41 26.84
C SER A 610 -12.26 18.00 25.42
N LYS A 611 -11.07 18.22 24.85
CA LYS A 611 -10.91 18.70 23.47
C LYS A 611 -11.05 17.58 22.44
N SER A 612 -10.91 16.31 22.85
CA SER A 612 -11.14 15.19 21.96
C SER A 612 -12.61 14.81 21.90
N LYS A 613 -13.10 14.55 20.68
CA LYS A 613 -14.42 13.94 20.45
C LYS A 613 -14.32 12.41 20.38
N ASP A 614 -13.10 11.86 20.38
CA ASP A 614 -12.81 10.44 20.33
C ASP A 614 -12.58 9.88 21.74
N ARG A 615 -13.26 8.78 22.05
CA ARG A 615 -13.22 8.20 23.41
C ARG A 615 -11.89 7.52 23.72
N GLU A 616 -11.26 6.91 22.72
CA GLU A 616 -9.97 6.25 22.90
C GLU A 616 -8.87 7.28 23.11
N GLU A 617 -8.84 8.33 22.29
CA GLU A 617 -7.91 9.44 22.45
C GLU A 617 -8.08 10.10 23.82
N ALA A 618 -9.31 10.42 24.23
CA ALA A 618 -9.56 10.98 25.55
C ALA A 618 -9.10 10.06 26.70
N ALA A 619 -9.21 8.74 26.56
CA ALA A 619 -8.74 7.77 27.54
C ALA A 619 -7.21 7.68 27.57
N GLU A 620 -6.58 7.62 26.41
CA GLU A 620 -5.12 7.61 26.28
C GLU A 620 -4.51 8.91 26.81
N ILE A 621 -5.15 10.08 26.62
CA ILE A 621 -4.68 11.37 27.16
C ILE A 621 -4.64 11.33 28.69
N LYS A 622 -5.70 10.79 29.32
CA LYS A 622 -5.74 10.62 30.79
C LYS A 622 -4.61 9.70 31.27
N LYS A 623 -4.47 8.55 30.62
CA LYS A 623 -3.40 7.59 30.90
C LYS A 623 -2.01 8.23 30.74
N MET A 624 -1.84 9.10 29.75
CA MET A 624 -0.58 9.83 29.55
C MET A 624 -0.25 10.73 30.75
N HIS A 625 -1.20 11.53 31.23
CA HIS A 625 -1.00 12.35 32.43
C HIS A 625 -0.67 11.51 33.66
N GLU A 626 -1.40 10.41 33.89
CA GLU A 626 -1.14 9.47 34.99
C GLU A 626 0.29 8.89 34.94
N LEU A 627 0.77 8.52 33.75
CA LEU A 627 2.12 7.98 33.57
C LEU A 627 3.20 9.05 33.81
N ILE A 628 2.99 10.29 33.35
CA ILE A 628 3.91 11.40 33.56
C ILE A 628 4.09 11.68 35.06
N GLU A 629 2.99 11.69 35.81
CA GLU A 629 3.00 11.87 37.26
C GLU A 629 3.64 10.67 37.98
N LYS A 630 3.15 9.46 37.68
CA LYS A 630 3.62 8.21 38.32
C LYS A 630 5.13 8.01 38.20
N TYR A 631 5.71 8.28 37.03
CA TYR A 631 7.14 8.07 36.78
C TYR A 631 8.00 9.35 36.92
N GLN A 632 7.38 10.47 37.32
CA GLN A 632 8.04 11.78 37.49
C GLN A 632 8.88 12.16 36.26
N LEU A 633 8.22 12.27 35.11
CA LEU A 633 8.90 12.45 33.81
C LEU A 633 9.26 13.91 33.48
N LYS A 634 8.92 14.85 34.36
CA LYS A 634 9.26 16.27 34.20
C LYS A 634 10.77 16.46 34.03
N GLY A 635 11.17 17.24 33.03
CA GLY A 635 12.58 17.48 32.68
C GLY A 635 13.23 16.40 31.80
N GLN A 636 12.54 15.29 31.52
CA GLN A 636 13.04 14.16 30.71
C GLN A 636 12.14 13.86 29.51
N MET A 637 10.92 14.39 29.51
CA MET A 637 9.92 14.20 28.47
C MET A 637 9.38 15.53 27.96
N ARG A 638 9.11 15.56 26.65
CA ARG A 638 8.33 16.60 25.96
C ARG A 638 7.16 15.95 25.23
N TRP A 639 5.94 16.43 25.46
CA TRP A 639 4.76 16.02 24.71
C TRP A 639 4.29 17.18 23.85
N ILE A 640 4.19 16.94 22.55
CA ILE A 640 3.86 17.92 21.51
C ILE A 640 2.50 17.53 20.90
N ALA A 641 1.66 18.53 20.63
CA ALA A 641 0.35 18.34 20.01
C ALA A 641 0.49 17.82 18.56
N ALA A 642 -0.58 17.23 18.03
CA ALA A 642 -0.60 16.73 16.65
C ALA A 642 -0.13 17.78 15.63
N GLN A 643 0.74 17.37 14.70
CA GLN A 643 1.38 18.25 13.72
C GLN A 643 0.82 17.99 12.32
N THR A 644 0.42 19.05 11.61
CA THR A 644 -0.22 18.95 10.28
C THR A 644 0.66 19.40 9.12
N ASP A 645 1.70 20.19 9.38
CA ASP A 645 2.63 20.67 8.33
C ASP A 645 3.72 19.63 8.05
N LYS A 646 3.62 18.96 6.89
CA LYS A 646 4.58 17.92 6.46
C LYS A 646 6.02 18.44 6.31
N TYR A 647 6.22 19.70 5.93
CA TYR A 647 7.56 20.28 5.75
C TYR A 647 8.21 20.55 7.11
N ARG A 648 7.43 21.06 8.08
CA ARG A 648 7.90 21.18 9.47
C ARG A 648 8.20 19.82 10.08
N ASN A 649 7.34 18.83 9.85
CA ASN A 649 7.52 17.47 10.36
C ASN A 649 8.77 16.78 9.82
N SER A 650 9.06 16.90 8.52
CA SER A 650 10.28 16.34 7.94
C SER A 650 11.54 16.99 8.50
N GLU A 651 11.53 18.30 8.75
CA GLU A 651 12.66 18.98 9.38
C GLU A 651 12.79 18.61 10.87
N LEU A 652 11.69 18.29 11.55
CA LEU A 652 11.72 17.74 12.90
C LEU A 652 12.44 16.38 12.92
N TYR A 653 12.09 15.43 12.05
CA TYR A 653 12.82 14.15 11.94
C TYR A 653 14.33 14.35 11.76
N ARG A 654 14.74 15.23 10.84
CA ARG A 654 16.16 15.56 10.59
C ARG A 654 16.82 16.24 11.79
N THR A 655 16.09 17.08 12.52
CA THR A 655 16.58 17.72 13.76
C THR A 655 16.79 16.68 14.87
N ILE A 656 15.91 15.68 14.98
CA ILE A 656 16.13 14.55 15.91
C ILE A 656 17.37 13.74 15.49
N ALA A 657 17.58 13.52 14.19
CA ALA A 657 18.78 12.85 13.68
C ALA A 657 20.07 13.63 14.01
N ASP A 658 20.04 14.97 13.98
CA ASP A 658 21.16 15.82 14.41
C ASP A 658 21.55 15.57 15.89
N THR A 659 20.59 15.21 16.75
CA THR A 659 20.84 14.84 18.16
C THR A 659 21.42 13.43 18.35
N LYS A 660 21.64 12.68 17.26
CA LYS A 660 21.91 11.22 17.29
C LYS A 660 20.82 10.43 18.02
N GLY A 661 19.58 10.89 17.85
CA GLY A 661 18.38 10.26 18.38
C GLY A 661 17.93 9.01 17.63
N ALA A 662 16.72 8.54 17.91
CA ALA A 662 16.08 7.44 17.19
C ALA A 662 14.56 7.64 17.10
N PHE A 663 13.94 7.07 16.07
CA PHE A 663 12.48 6.96 15.98
C PHE A 663 12.00 5.68 16.65
N VAL A 664 10.87 5.73 17.35
CA VAL A 664 10.23 4.57 17.95
C VAL A 664 8.77 4.51 17.53
N GLN A 665 8.37 3.40 16.90
CA GLN A 665 6.99 3.07 16.57
C GLN A 665 6.55 1.92 17.49
N PRO A 666 5.76 2.17 18.55
CA PRO A 666 5.43 1.18 19.57
C PRO A 666 4.04 0.52 19.40
N ALA A 667 3.44 0.55 18.21
CA ALA A 667 2.05 0.14 18.03
C ALA A 667 1.86 -1.34 18.38
N LEU A 668 0.71 -1.66 18.98
CA LEU A 668 0.27 -3.05 19.18
C LEU A 668 0.15 -3.78 17.84
N TYR A 669 -0.22 -3.05 16.78
CA TYR A 669 -0.22 -3.51 15.41
C TYR A 669 -0.13 -2.31 14.46
N GLU A 670 0.72 -2.38 13.45
CA GLU A 670 0.84 -1.35 12.41
C GLU A 670 0.66 -1.98 11.04
N ALA A 671 -0.33 -1.51 10.25
CA ALA A 671 -0.66 -2.15 8.98
C ALA A 671 0.45 -1.97 7.93
N PHE A 672 1.08 -0.79 7.90
CA PHE A 672 2.21 -0.50 7.02
C PHE A 672 3.30 0.27 7.76
N GLY A 673 2.99 1.50 8.20
CA GLY A 673 3.91 2.36 8.94
C GLY A 673 4.65 3.37 8.08
N LEU A 674 3.92 4.30 7.44
CA LEU A 674 4.56 5.40 6.68
C LEU A 674 5.58 6.19 7.52
N THR A 675 5.30 6.41 8.80
CA THR A 675 6.24 7.11 9.70
C THR A 675 7.57 6.37 9.91
N VAL A 676 7.58 5.04 9.76
CA VAL A 676 8.81 4.23 9.76
C VAL A 676 9.64 4.56 8.52
N ILE A 677 9.01 4.64 7.35
CA ILE A 677 9.66 5.02 6.09
C ILE A 677 10.15 6.46 6.17
N GLU A 678 9.31 7.41 6.58
CA GLU A 678 9.68 8.83 6.74
C GLU A 678 10.90 9.03 7.64
N ALA A 679 10.95 8.31 8.79
CA ALA A 679 12.09 8.34 9.69
C ALA A 679 13.36 7.77 9.04
N MET A 680 13.26 6.59 8.42
CA MET A 680 14.39 5.93 7.77
C MET A 680 14.93 6.75 6.58
N ASP A 681 14.04 7.36 5.79
CA ASP A 681 14.35 8.23 4.64
C ASP A 681 15.04 9.54 5.07
N CYS A 682 14.75 10.01 6.28
CA CYS A 682 15.49 11.11 6.91
C CYS A 682 16.85 10.68 7.50
N GLY A 683 17.17 9.38 7.47
CA GLY A 683 18.38 8.80 8.07
C GLY A 683 18.31 8.65 9.59
N LEU A 684 17.12 8.61 10.19
CA LEU A 684 16.93 8.42 11.62
C LEU A 684 16.83 6.90 11.93
N PRO A 685 17.73 6.31 12.75
CA PRO A 685 17.59 4.92 13.18
C PRO A 685 16.23 4.65 13.81
N THR A 686 15.58 3.57 13.40
CA THR A 686 14.19 3.28 13.76
C THR A 686 14.05 1.98 14.53
N PHE A 687 13.27 2.04 15.62
CA PHE A 687 12.72 0.89 16.33
C PHE A 687 11.23 0.81 16.00
N ALA A 688 10.76 -0.31 15.47
CA ALA A 688 9.35 -0.46 15.13
C ALA A 688 8.77 -1.79 15.59
N THR A 689 7.46 -1.82 15.81
CA THR A 689 6.72 -3.03 16.18
C THR A 689 7.01 -4.20 15.23
N ASN A 690 7.17 -5.40 15.77
CA ASN A 690 7.21 -6.64 14.99
C ASN A 690 5.82 -7.13 14.56
N GLN A 691 4.76 -6.37 14.85
CA GLN A 691 3.38 -6.71 14.53
C GLN A 691 2.88 -5.91 13.32
N GLY A 692 2.85 -6.57 12.16
CA GLY A 692 2.33 -6.02 10.90
C GLY A 692 3.42 -5.49 9.95
N GLY A 693 3.11 -4.47 9.17
CA GLY A 693 3.94 -3.98 8.07
C GLY A 693 5.38 -3.60 8.42
N PRO A 694 5.68 -2.97 9.58
CA PRO A 694 7.06 -2.62 9.92
C PRO A 694 8.00 -3.83 10.05
N ALA A 695 7.46 -5.03 10.33
CA ALA A 695 8.22 -6.28 10.37
C ALA A 695 8.82 -6.67 9.00
N GLU A 696 8.22 -6.18 7.91
CA GLU A 696 8.74 -6.34 6.54
C GLU A 696 9.66 -5.19 6.12
N ILE A 697 9.41 -3.98 6.63
CA ILE A 697 10.19 -2.77 6.28
C ILE A 697 11.59 -2.88 6.84
N ILE A 698 11.72 -3.24 8.11
CA ILE A 698 12.98 -3.30 8.83
C ILE A 698 13.62 -4.69 8.71
N VAL A 699 14.94 -4.69 8.51
CA VAL A 699 15.78 -5.87 8.69
C VAL A 699 16.48 -5.68 10.04
N ASP A 700 16.07 -6.45 11.05
CA ASP A 700 16.51 -6.30 12.44
C ASP A 700 18.05 -6.31 12.55
N GLY A 701 18.59 -5.26 13.19
CA GLY A 701 20.04 -5.06 13.36
C GLY A 701 20.80 -4.55 12.14
N VAL A 702 20.14 -4.40 10.98
CA VAL A 702 20.75 -3.93 9.73
C VAL A 702 20.22 -2.55 9.34
N SER A 703 18.92 -2.42 9.10
CA SER A 703 18.27 -1.16 8.69
C SER A 703 17.46 -0.48 9.80
N GLY A 704 17.37 -1.13 10.96
CA GLY A 704 16.61 -0.70 12.13
C GLY A 704 16.48 -1.84 13.13
N PHE A 705 15.52 -1.76 14.03
CA PHE A 705 15.25 -2.81 15.02
C PHE A 705 13.76 -3.09 15.19
N HIS A 706 13.44 -4.37 15.36
CA HIS A 706 12.12 -4.81 15.80
C HIS A 706 11.99 -4.73 17.32
N ILE A 707 10.83 -4.29 17.79
CA ILE A 707 10.41 -4.28 19.19
C ILE A 707 9.08 -5.02 19.34
N ASP A 708 8.89 -5.74 20.45
CA ASP A 708 7.63 -6.43 20.75
C ASP A 708 6.77 -5.53 21.66
N PRO A 709 5.63 -5.02 21.16
CA PRO A 709 4.79 -4.11 21.94
C PRO A 709 4.13 -4.79 23.15
N TYR A 710 4.10 -6.12 23.20
CA TYR A 710 3.60 -6.90 24.34
C TYR A 710 4.69 -7.17 25.39
N ASN A 711 5.96 -6.88 25.08
CA ASN A 711 7.08 -6.99 26.01
C ASN A 711 7.87 -5.66 26.10
N GLY A 712 7.27 -4.69 26.80
CA GLY A 712 7.84 -3.35 26.95
C GLY A 712 9.19 -3.29 27.67
N ASP A 713 9.43 -4.21 28.61
CA ASP A 713 10.69 -4.26 29.35
C ASP A 713 11.85 -4.69 28.45
N GLU A 714 11.65 -5.73 27.63
CA GLU A 714 12.63 -6.16 26.62
C GLU A 714 12.82 -5.08 25.54
N SER A 715 11.73 -4.51 25.04
CA SER A 715 11.77 -3.43 24.05
C SER A 715 12.55 -2.21 24.55
N SER A 716 12.30 -1.76 25.78
CA SER A 716 13.05 -0.63 26.38
C SER A 716 14.52 -0.95 26.60
N LYS A 717 14.83 -2.19 26.98
CA LYS A 717 16.22 -2.66 27.13
C LYS A 717 16.94 -2.64 25.79
N LYS A 718 16.31 -3.12 24.71
CA LYS A 718 16.87 -3.10 23.35
C LYS A 718 17.20 -1.68 22.89
N ILE A 719 16.31 -0.72 23.16
CA ILE A 719 16.57 0.71 22.89
C ILE A 719 17.75 1.22 23.73
N ALA A 720 17.79 0.93 25.03
CA ALA A 720 18.90 1.36 25.91
C ALA A 720 20.25 0.80 25.45
N ASP A 721 20.30 -0.50 25.10
CA ASP A 721 21.51 -1.18 24.66
C ASP A 721 22.02 -0.61 23.33
N PHE A 722 21.14 -0.15 22.43
CA PHE A 722 21.55 0.60 21.23
C PHE A 722 22.28 1.90 21.57
N PHE A 723 21.72 2.73 22.46
CA PHE A 723 22.35 4.00 22.83
C PHE A 723 23.65 3.79 23.61
N GLU A 724 23.77 2.72 24.41
CA GLU A 724 25.06 2.35 25.01
C GLU A 724 26.09 1.96 23.97
N LYS A 725 25.72 1.13 23.00
CA LYS A 725 26.61 0.79 21.88
C LYS A 725 27.04 2.03 21.10
N CYS A 726 26.15 2.99 20.89
CA CYS A 726 26.49 4.25 20.22
C CYS A 726 27.47 5.12 21.04
N LYS A 727 27.45 5.04 22.38
CA LYS A 727 28.44 5.72 23.22
C LYS A 727 29.82 5.06 23.15
N VAL A 728 29.88 3.73 23.00
CA VAL A 728 31.14 2.97 22.90
C VAL A 728 31.72 3.05 21.49
N ASP A 729 30.88 2.93 20.46
CA ASP A 729 31.23 3.05 19.05
C ASP A 729 30.44 4.18 18.38
N SER A 730 31.12 5.32 18.19
CA SER A 730 30.54 6.52 17.58
C SER A 730 30.11 6.31 16.12
N LYS A 731 30.55 5.23 15.45
CA LYS A 731 30.14 4.89 14.08
C LYS A 731 28.89 4.02 14.05
N TYR A 732 28.51 3.38 15.16
CA TYR A 732 27.40 2.42 15.18
C TYR A 732 26.07 3.07 14.76
N TRP A 733 25.79 4.27 15.26
CA TRP A 733 24.59 5.03 14.89
C TRP A 733 24.54 5.28 13.36
N ASN A 734 25.65 5.72 12.77
CA ASN A 734 25.73 6.00 11.34
C ASN A 734 25.54 4.73 10.50
N ARG A 735 26.07 3.58 10.95
CA ARG A 735 25.87 2.30 10.26
C ARG A 735 24.38 1.91 10.16
N ILE A 736 23.62 2.08 11.24
CA ILE A 736 22.17 1.80 11.22
C ILE A 736 21.42 2.85 10.38
N SER A 737 21.81 4.12 10.47
CA SER A 737 21.26 5.21 9.66
C SER A 737 21.45 4.95 8.15
N GLU A 738 22.67 4.60 7.72
CA GLU A 738 23.00 4.25 6.34
C GLU A 738 22.27 2.98 5.88
N GLY A 739 22.14 1.98 6.75
CA GLY A 739 21.34 0.78 6.50
C GLY A 739 19.86 1.09 6.28
N GLY A 740 19.30 2.03 7.06
CA GLY A 740 17.93 2.52 6.91
C GLY A 740 17.72 3.23 5.57
N LEU A 741 18.60 4.17 5.23
CA LEU A 741 18.57 4.90 3.96
C LEU A 741 18.64 3.96 2.75
N LYS A 742 19.60 3.03 2.76
CA LYS A 742 19.77 2.04 1.69
C LYS A 742 18.53 1.16 1.53
N ARG A 743 17.92 0.75 2.64
CA ARG A 743 16.68 -0.05 2.63
C ARG A 743 15.53 0.71 1.96
N ILE A 744 15.37 2.01 2.23
CA ILE A 744 14.34 2.83 1.59
C ILE A 744 14.61 2.98 0.10
N GLU A 745 15.84 3.35 -0.28
CA GLU A 745 16.25 3.53 -1.68
C GLU A 745 15.99 2.27 -2.53
N GLU A 746 16.28 1.08 -1.98
CA GLU A 746 16.14 -0.20 -2.69
C GLU A 746 14.71 -0.74 -2.76
N CYS A 747 13.80 -0.33 -1.85
CA CYS A 747 12.52 -1.02 -1.67
C CYS A 747 11.27 -0.12 -1.57
N TYR A 748 11.40 1.09 -1.03
CA TYR A 748 10.26 1.92 -0.58
C TYR A 748 10.31 3.34 -1.17
N THR A 749 10.39 3.43 -2.49
CA THR A 749 10.31 4.72 -3.20
C THR A 749 9.14 4.74 -4.17
N TRP A 750 8.54 5.92 -4.36
CA TRP A 750 7.49 6.12 -5.36
C TRP A 750 7.95 5.84 -6.79
N LYS A 751 9.25 5.99 -7.08
CA LYS A 751 9.84 5.62 -8.37
C LYS A 751 9.79 4.11 -8.61
N ILE A 752 10.17 3.29 -7.62
CA ILE A 752 10.07 1.83 -7.70
C ILE A 752 8.61 1.42 -7.86
N TYR A 753 7.72 2.06 -7.08
CA TYR A 753 6.28 1.85 -7.16
C TYR A 753 5.74 2.10 -8.58
N ALA A 754 5.98 3.28 -9.15
CA ALA A 754 5.49 3.65 -10.48
C ALA A 754 5.99 2.68 -11.55
N ASN A 755 7.27 2.32 -11.49
CA ASN A 755 7.86 1.35 -12.40
C ASN A 755 7.18 -0.02 -12.33
N LYS A 756 6.96 -0.53 -11.11
CA LYS A 756 6.26 -1.80 -10.88
C LYS A 756 4.83 -1.76 -11.41
N VAL A 757 4.06 -0.72 -11.10
CA VAL A 757 2.65 -0.62 -11.53
C VAL A 757 2.52 -0.52 -13.04
N LEU A 758 3.36 0.26 -13.72
CA LEU A 758 3.35 0.33 -15.18
C LEU A 758 3.77 -0.99 -15.83
N ASN A 759 4.74 -1.71 -15.25
CA ASN A 759 5.10 -3.04 -15.71
C ASN A 759 3.97 -4.05 -15.52
N MET A 760 3.22 -3.98 -14.41
CA MET A 760 2.00 -4.77 -14.22
C MET A 760 0.97 -4.44 -15.30
N GLY A 761 0.67 -3.16 -15.54
CA GLY A 761 -0.28 -2.74 -16.58
C GLY A 761 0.05 -3.32 -17.96
N SER A 762 1.34 -3.33 -18.32
CA SER A 762 1.82 -3.90 -19.59
C SER A 762 1.74 -5.42 -19.63
N ILE A 763 2.34 -6.12 -18.65
CA ILE A 763 2.44 -7.59 -18.64
C ILE A 763 1.09 -8.25 -18.39
N TYR A 764 0.28 -7.76 -17.45
CA TYR A 764 -1.07 -8.29 -17.25
C TYR A 764 -1.98 -7.96 -18.45
N GLY A 765 -1.76 -6.82 -19.10
CA GLY A 765 -2.44 -6.48 -20.35
C GLY A 765 -2.22 -7.52 -21.44
N PHE A 766 -0.98 -8.00 -21.58
CA PHE A 766 -0.65 -9.10 -22.48
C PHE A 766 -1.14 -10.47 -21.97
N TRP A 767 -0.96 -10.77 -20.68
CA TRP A 767 -1.40 -12.03 -20.05
C TRP A 767 -2.89 -12.32 -20.26
N ARG A 768 -3.73 -11.29 -20.35
CA ARG A 768 -5.16 -11.41 -20.66
C ARG A 768 -5.45 -12.17 -21.95
N GLN A 769 -4.55 -12.13 -22.94
CA GLN A 769 -4.72 -12.86 -24.21
C GLN A 769 -4.68 -14.39 -24.03
N PHE A 770 -4.04 -14.88 -22.97
CA PHE A 770 -3.94 -16.31 -22.69
C PHE A 770 -5.12 -16.85 -21.87
N ASN A 771 -5.94 -15.98 -21.27
CA ASN A 771 -6.98 -16.36 -20.31
C ASN A 771 -8.39 -15.85 -20.71
N VAL A 772 -8.64 -15.65 -22.00
CA VAL A 772 -9.90 -15.06 -22.50
C VAL A 772 -11.13 -15.86 -22.05
N GLY A 773 -11.11 -17.19 -22.20
CA GLY A 773 -12.25 -18.05 -21.82
C GLY A 773 -12.56 -18.00 -20.32
N GLN A 774 -11.53 -18.06 -19.48
CA GLN A 774 -11.68 -17.91 -18.03
C GLN A 774 -12.23 -16.52 -17.67
N LYS A 775 -11.69 -15.45 -18.27
CA LYS A 775 -12.14 -14.08 -18.00
C LYS A 775 -13.62 -13.90 -18.37
N GLN A 776 -14.06 -14.47 -19.49
CA GLN A 776 -15.47 -14.48 -19.88
C GLN A 776 -16.34 -15.24 -18.88
N ALA A 777 -15.91 -16.41 -18.42
CA ALA A 777 -16.65 -17.18 -17.41
C ALA A 777 -16.77 -16.42 -16.07
N LYS A 778 -15.66 -15.86 -15.57
CA LYS A 778 -15.65 -15.01 -14.37
C LYS A 778 -16.53 -13.77 -14.55
N GLN A 779 -16.55 -13.16 -15.73
CA GLN A 779 -17.42 -12.03 -16.03
C GLN A 779 -18.90 -12.42 -15.97
N ARG A 780 -19.31 -13.56 -16.53
CA ARG A 780 -20.70 -14.03 -16.42
C ARG A 780 -21.09 -14.32 -14.99
N TYR A 781 -20.19 -14.92 -14.22
CA TYR A 781 -20.41 -15.17 -12.80
C TYR A 781 -20.52 -13.86 -11.99
N PHE A 782 -19.66 -12.88 -12.29
CA PHE A 782 -19.75 -11.52 -11.76
C PHE A 782 -21.11 -10.91 -12.07
N GLU A 783 -21.58 -10.95 -13.32
CA GLU A 783 -22.89 -10.40 -13.72
C GLU A 783 -24.05 -11.09 -13.00
N MET A 784 -23.97 -12.41 -12.83
CA MET A 784 -24.97 -13.22 -12.11
C MET A 784 -24.98 -12.92 -10.61
N PHE A 785 -23.88 -12.47 -10.01
CA PHE A 785 -23.83 -12.11 -8.60
C PHE A 785 -24.16 -10.61 -8.41
N TYR A 786 -23.67 -9.74 -9.29
CA TYR A 786 -23.92 -8.31 -9.23
C TYR A 786 -25.40 -7.95 -9.48
N ASN A 787 -26.01 -8.51 -10.53
CA ASN A 787 -27.35 -8.08 -10.97
C ASN A 787 -28.50 -8.46 -10.02
N PRO A 788 -28.65 -9.72 -9.55
CA PRO A 788 -29.77 -10.10 -8.69
C PRO A 788 -29.47 -9.88 -7.20
N LEU A 789 -28.21 -9.95 -6.77
CA LEU A 789 -27.84 -9.82 -5.35
C LEU A 789 -27.37 -8.40 -5.03
N PHE A 790 -26.22 -7.97 -5.57
CA PHE A 790 -25.63 -6.69 -5.18
C PHE A 790 -26.58 -5.50 -5.45
N ARG A 791 -27.21 -5.44 -6.63
CA ARG A 791 -28.18 -4.37 -6.92
C ARG A 791 -29.35 -4.34 -5.94
N LYS A 792 -29.83 -5.49 -5.48
CA LYS A 792 -30.93 -5.57 -4.51
C LYS A 792 -30.48 -5.04 -3.15
N LEU A 793 -29.28 -5.42 -2.71
CA LEU A 793 -28.68 -4.92 -1.48
C LEU A 793 -28.46 -3.40 -1.55
N ALA A 794 -27.85 -2.91 -2.63
CA ALA A 794 -27.61 -1.49 -2.83
C ALA A 794 -28.91 -0.66 -2.83
N LYS A 795 -30.00 -1.18 -3.41
CA LYS A 795 -31.32 -0.50 -3.39
C LYS A 795 -31.95 -0.44 -1.99
N SER A 796 -31.55 -1.31 -1.06
CA SER A 796 -32.07 -1.32 0.30
C SER A 796 -31.38 -0.33 1.23
N VAL A 797 -30.23 0.21 0.82
CA VAL A 797 -29.51 1.26 1.56
C VAL A 797 -30.31 2.57 1.48
N PRO A 798 -30.66 3.20 2.62
CA PRO A 798 -31.45 4.43 2.63
C PRO A 798 -30.75 5.58 1.89
N ILE A 799 -31.49 6.27 1.03
CA ILE A 799 -31.05 7.51 0.39
C ILE A 799 -31.50 8.67 1.28
N PRO A 800 -30.60 9.56 1.73
CA PRO A 800 -30.97 10.70 2.56
C PRO A 800 -32.06 11.56 1.91
N HIS A 801 -33.07 11.96 2.69
CA HIS A 801 -34.08 12.93 2.24
C HIS A 801 -33.48 14.34 2.30
N GLU A 802 -33.46 15.05 1.17
CA GLU A 802 -33.21 16.49 1.17
C GLU A 802 -34.42 17.22 1.79
N GLU A 803 -34.23 17.87 2.94
CA GLU A 803 -35.02 19.06 3.23
C GLU A 803 -34.47 20.18 2.34
N PRO A 804 -35.30 20.87 1.54
CA PRO A 804 -34.85 22.06 0.85
C PRO A 804 -34.41 23.07 1.91
N LEU A 805 -33.13 23.44 1.91
CA LEU A 805 -32.71 24.66 2.60
C LEU A 805 -33.62 25.79 2.11
N PRO A 806 -34.23 26.60 3.01
CA PRO A 806 -35.02 27.74 2.58
C PRO A 806 -34.15 28.55 1.63
N LEU A 807 -34.66 28.80 0.43
CA LEU A 807 -34.18 29.90 -0.41
C LEU A 807 -34.04 31.08 0.53
N ALA A 808 -32.81 31.59 0.69
CA ALA A 808 -32.59 32.81 1.44
C ALA A 808 -33.60 33.82 0.90
N THR A 809 -34.61 34.14 1.72
CA THR A 809 -35.56 35.18 1.37
C THR A 809 -34.72 36.41 1.14
N SER A 810 -34.88 37.01 -0.03
CA SER A 810 -34.49 38.39 -0.23
C SER A 810 -35.32 39.20 0.75
N ASP A 811 -34.83 39.33 1.98
CA ASP A 811 -35.45 40.17 2.98
C ASP A 811 -35.40 41.59 2.43
N SER A 812 -36.61 42.06 2.17
CA SER A 812 -36.95 43.41 1.84
C SER A 812 -36.30 44.35 2.85
N THR A 813 -35.62 45.35 2.29
CA THR A 813 -35.29 46.62 2.92
C THR A 813 -36.28 47.04 4.01
N GLN A 814 -35.86 46.93 5.27
CA GLN A 814 -36.23 47.88 6.30
C GLN A 814 -34.95 48.51 6.86
N SER A 815 -34.82 49.78 6.52
CA SER A 815 -33.81 50.74 6.97
C SER A 815 -33.83 50.89 8.49
N GLN A 816 -32.73 50.50 9.14
CA GLN A 816 -32.29 51.07 10.41
C GLN A 816 -30.84 51.58 10.24
N GLU A 817 -30.68 52.89 10.36
CA GLU A 817 -29.39 53.58 10.33
C GLU A 817 -28.48 53.07 11.46
N LEU A 818 -27.33 52.51 11.08
CA LEU A 818 -26.19 52.32 11.96
C LEU A 818 -25.00 53.06 11.35
N LYS A 819 -24.56 54.11 12.06
CA LYS A 819 -23.47 55.02 11.70
C LYS A 819 -22.16 54.25 11.46
N LEU A 820 -21.63 54.37 10.24
CA LEU A 820 -20.28 53.93 9.87
C LEU A 820 -19.20 54.87 10.47
N PRO A 821 -18.07 54.33 10.98
CA PRO A 821 -16.87 55.12 11.22
C PRO A 821 -16.18 55.47 9.89
N LEU A 822 -15.70 56.71 9.80
CA LEU A 822 -15.05 57.33 8.65
C LEU A 822 -13.79 56.56 8.16
N PRO A 823 -13.53 56.55 6.83
CA PRO A 823 -12.34 55.93 6.27
C PRO A 823 -11.11 56.84 6.38
N VAL A 824 -9.97 56.26 6.80
CA VAL A 824 -8.65 56.91 6.79
C VAL A 824 -8.08 56.89 5.36
N PRO A 825 -7.45 57.97 4.85
CA PRO A 825 -7.11 58.10 3.43
C PRO A 825 -5.89 57.28 3.02
N ALA A 826 -5.97 56.64 1.86
CA ALA A 826 -4.85 55.99 1.19
C ALA A 826 -3.87 57.04 0.63
N ALA A 827 -2.60 56.94 1.04
CA ALA A 827 -1.52 57.75 0.49
C ALA A 827 -1.03 57.19 -0.86
N VAL A 828 -1.00 58.08 -1.85
CA VAL A 828 -0.57 57.87 -3.24
C VAL A 828 0.95 57.75 -3.31
N ALA A 829 1.46 56.67 -3.93
CA ALA A 829 2.84 56.61 -4.42
C ALA A 829 2.85 56.46 -5.94
N LYS A 830 3.43 57.47 -6.60
CA LYS A 830 3.54 57.63 -8.06
C LYS A 830 4.34 56.52 -8.72
N VAL A 831 3.83 56.05 -9.85
CA VAL A 831 4.53 55.24 -10.85
C VAL A 831 5.65 56.08 -11.48
N LEU A 832 6.88 55.55 -11.49
CA LEU A 832 8.02 56.04 -12.30
C LEU A 832 8.33 54.97 -13.38
N PRO A 833 8.67 55.37 -14.63
CA PRO A 833 8.81 54.45 -15.74
C PRO A 833 10.18 53.75 -15.74
N LEU A 834 10.18 52.43 -15.91
CA LEU A 834 11.39 51.63 -16.12
C LEU A 834 11.90 51.84 -17.56
N THR A 835 13.00 52.56 -17.68
CA THR A 835 13.84 52.65 -18.88
C THR A 835 14.47 51.29 -19.21
N ARG A 836 14.36 50.88 -20.48
CA ARG A 836 15.13 49.78 -21.08
C ARG A 836 16.63 50.11 -21.03
N ILE A 837 17.42 49.23 -20.43
CA ILE A 837 18.88 49.19 -20.57
C ILE A 837 19.24 47.84 -21.19
N ALA A 838 19.90 47.89 -22.35
CA ALA A 838 20.45 46.72 -23.04
C ALA A 838 21.69 46.19 -22.30
N PRO A 839 22.00 44.88 -22.37
CA PRO A 839 23.20 44.35 -21.73
C PRO A 839 24.45 44.71 -22.54
N GLN A 840 25.40 45.39 -21.89
CA GLN A 840 26.80 45.47 -22.34
C GLN A 840 27.54 44.24 -21.84
N GLU A 841 28.12 43.47 -22.76
CA GLU A 841 29.08 42.39 -22.48
C GLU A 841 30.34 42.96 -21.82
N LYS A 842 30.79 42.33 -20.73
CA LYS A 842 32.15 42.51 -20.18
C LYS A 842 32.96 41.25 -20.41
N GLU A 843 34.09 41.44 -21.07
CA GLU A 843 35.00 40.42 -21.61
C GLU A 843 35.96 39.81 -20.56
N GLU A 844 35.74 40.05 -19.25
CA GLU A 844 36.66 39.63 -18.18
C GLU A 844 36.30 38.28 -17.51
N ASP A 845 35.07 37.78 -17.64
CA ASP A 845 34.65 36.52 -16.96
C ASP A 845 35.08 35.24 -17.71
N LYS A 846 35.41 35.32 -19.01
CA LYS A 846 35.81 34.14 -19.81
C LYS A 846 37.21 33.60 -19.50
N LYS A 847 38.11 34.41 -18.90
CA LYS A 847 39.47 33.96 -18.53
C LYS A 847 39.53 33.28 -17.16
N LEU A 848 38.55 33.51 -16.28
CA LEU A 848 38.54 32.93 -14.94
C LEU A 848 37.91 31.53 -14.92
N GLU A 849 36.92 31.28 -15.79
CA GLU A 849 36.29 29.96 -15.94
C GLU A 849 37.21 28.93 -16.60
N THR A 850 38.01 29.33 -17.60
CA THR A 850 38.91 28.40 -18.30
C THR A 850 40.02 27.83 -17.40
N SER A 851 40.58 28.63 -16.47
CA SER A 851 41.61 28.11 -15.55
C SER A 851 41.05 27.18 -14.44
N ARG A 852 39.77 27.34 -14.07
CA ARG A 852 39.11 26.46 -13.09
C ARG A 852 38.80 25.09 -13.66
N THR A 853 38.48 24.99 -14.95
CA THR A 853 38.19 23.71 -15.61
C THR A 853 39.45 22.86 -15.80
N GLU A 854 40.59 23.48 -16.09
CA GLU A 854 41.87 22.76 -16.23
C GLU A 854 42.40 22.23 -14.89
N MET A 855 42.28 22.99 -13.80
CA MET A 855 42.66 22.48 -12.46
C MET A 855 41.76 21.34 -11.99
N ALA A 856 40.47 21.39 -12.29
CA ALA A 856 39.52 20.32 -11.93
C ALA A 856 39.79 19.01 -12.69
N GLN A 857 40.19 19.10 -13.96
CA GLN A 857 40.57 17.92 -14.76
C GLN A 857 41.88 17.30 -14.28
N HIS A 858 42.88 18.10 -13.91
CA HIS A 858 44.15 17.59 -13.35
C HIS A 858 43.97 16.91 -11.99
N ALA A 859 43.10 17.43 -11.12
CA ALA A 859 42.78 16.80 -9.83
C ALA A 859 42.03 15.46 -10.00
N CYS A 860 41.14 15.37 -10.99
CA CYS A 860 40.41 14.14 -11.30
C CYS A 860 41.34 13.03 -11.82
N HIS A 861 42.31 13.38 -12.67
CA HIS A 861 43.30 12.42 -13.16
C HIS A 861 44.23 11.88 -12.07
N TRP A 862 44.66 12.72 -11.13
CA TRP A 862 45.45 12.28 -9.98
C TRP A 862 44.66 11.37 -9.03
N LEU A 863 43.37 11.64 -8.81
CA LEU A 863 42.52 10.75 -8.01
C LEU A 863 42.34 9.38 -8.68
N CYS A 864 42.13 9.33 -10.00
CA CYS A 864 42.04 8.07 -10.74
C CYS A 864 43.35 7.25 -10.71
N LEU A 865 44.50 7.91 -10.76
CA LEU A 865 45.81 7.25 -10.63
C LEU A 865 46.06 6.69 -9.23
N CYS A 866 45.67 7.41 -8.17
CA CYS A 866 45.80 6.91 -6.79
C CYS A 866 44.87 5.72 -6.50
N VAL A 867 43.64 5.74 -7.03
CA VAL A 867 42.69 4.64 -6.84
C VAL A 867 43.13 3.39 -7.60
N SER A 868 43.62 3.54 -8.83
CA SER A 868 44.14 2.41 -9.63
C SER A 868 45.40 1.79 -9.01
N ALA A 869 46.34 2.61 -8.50
CA ALA A 869 47.50 2.11 -7.77
C ALA A 869 47.10 1.33 -6.49
N SER A 870 46.10 1.81 -5.77
CA SER A 870 45.59 1.15 -4.55
C SER A 870 44.94 -0.21 -4.84
N VAL A 871 44.22 -0.33 -5.96
CA VAL A 871 43.62 -1.59 -6.42
C VAL A 871 44.68 -2.60 -6.86
N ILE A 872 45.75 -2.15 -7.52
CA ILE A 872 46.87 -3.02 -7.92
C ILE A 872 47.63 -3.53 -6.69
N VAL A 873 47.91 -2.66 -5.70
CA VAL A 873 48.54 -3.07 -4.44
C VAL A 873 47.67 -4.06 -3.68
N TYR A 874 46.36 -3.84 -3.62
CA TYR A 874 45.43 -4.78 -2.99
C TYR A 874 45.39 -6.14 -3.70
N ALA A 875 45.41 -6.16 -5.04
CA ALA A 875 45.47 -7.38 -5.82
C ALA A 875 46.79 -8.15 -5.62
N LEU A 876 47.92 -7.44 -5.57
CA LEU A 876 49.24 -8.04 -5.31
C LEU A 876 49.36 -8.60 -3.89
N VAL A 877 48.82 -7.91 -2.87
CA VAL A 877 48.78 -8.42 -1.48
C VAL A 877 47.89 -9.67 -1.37
N LYS A 878 46.81 -9.73 -2.16
CA LYS A 878 45.91 -10.89 -2.18
C LYS A 878 46.52 -12.09 -2.92
N LEU A 879 47.31 -11.84 -3.97
CA LEU A 879 48.10 -12.86 -4.68
C LEU A 879 49.27 -13.39 -3.83
N TYR A 880 49.94 -12.54 -3.05
CA TYR A 880 51.01 -12.96 -2.15
C TYR A 880 50.52 -13.87 -1.02
N ARG A 881 49.30 -13.64 -0.51
CA ARG A 881 48.65 -14.50 0.50
C ARG A 881 48.08 -15.83 -0.03
N LEU A 882 48.18 -16.08 -1.34
CA LEU A 882 47.75 -17.34 -1.97
C LEU A 882 48.95 -18.25 -2.32
N VAL A 883 50.18 -17.80 -2.06
CA VAL A 883 51.43 -18.53 -2.37
C VAL A 883 52.27 -18.82 -1.11
N GLU A 884 51.76 -18.49 0.08
CA GLU A 884 52.15 -19.09 1.38
C GLU A 884 51.04 -20.02 1.84
#